data_AF-A0A7W4HKM3-F1
#
_entry.id   AF-A0A7W4HKM3-F1
#
_cell.length_a   1.000
_cell.length_b   1.000
_cell.length_c   1.000
_cell.angle_alpha   90.00
_cell.angle_beta   90.00
_cell.angle_gamma   90.00
#
_symmetry.space_group_name_H-M   'P 1'
#
loop_
_entity.id
_entity.type
_entity.pdbx_description
1 polymer ?
#
loop_
_entity_poly.entity_id
_entity_poly.type
_entity_poly.pdbx_seq_one_letter_code
_entity_poly.pdbx_strand_id
1 'polypeptide(L)'
;MFNFGILGMNARNLQYIKKQNPRKAVRLADNKLQTKKFLGERGIPFAETYAVIRSRKQLVNFDFSTLPAKNFVLKPNHGSKGRGVCILKKLGKGPLPEEKKSFFGRWFSFSKKKENSEEVQLFGLQGATISQEELKRRVIDTLDGKYSMTLTDEAILEEKLVPGEGFKEFCEFGLADLRIIVFKLVPVAAMIRIPTLKSGGKANLNAGGIGCGIDIGSGKITSMLYKNRIYTTKFPDEYAHFQGRKIPFRNDILLYSSKVQYFVNLGYLALDRVITNTGPKLLEINARAGLEVQKIADIRLKSVLQKLGDLRIQDPEKGVDIAKTLFSREASQELKMSKILYLSQSAKLKLYAEGQEETHSILLEVDLDSKKNLISPDLYQRISDFGAKQIFIDAPDTDVLIKNLKYELGTGENRVVIGQKTASKFLIKPLKKQELSVNILNPKKIIAMETAQLHLVDDKVEKLSKRLNLTARLRPVNYFGELDRFISEKGNYNPVFDYKFPSLDLQDKWASELNAFRDQLSKSYLKSPFLQLFKEKLEELDHRTKLLKAYTNQDFSLIEKENIALFGSFDPELLKISKEKLFAAGEKNKENGSPLSSQQVREYIEKYLTERGIFGVEIVESSTTFSRMSISIGKTAKINISKNIRFSENELKLILAHEVDIHLTRYLNGLKSGRNIFKSGTAYYLKDEEGLAVWNARQLVDDEEESLALYRKYYLLAEARSLSFAKMTELMYLLNPNRTLEGAFKSILRVKKGQILTETLTNTCIWMKDKVYLDGFTKISKANLDDLTLEKLKKAKIRLEDTNYLV
;
A
#
# COMPACT_ATOMS: atom_id res chain seq x y z
N MET A 1 -40.98 -16.52 13.33
CA MET A 1 -40.52 -16.14 11.96
C MET A 1 -39.02 -16.35 11.87
N PHE A 2 -38.54 -17.29 11.04
CA PHE A 2 -37.10 -17.51 10.83
C PHE A 2 -36.48 -16.28 10.14
N ASN A 3 -35.57 -15.58 10.83
CA ASN A 3 -34.86 -14.42 10.27
C ASN A 3 -33.60 -14.90 9.54
N PHE A 4 -33.71 -15.18 8.24
CA PHE A 4 -32.61 -15.69 7.40
C PHE A 4 -31.46 -14.70 7.15
N GLY A 5 -31.51 -13.48 7.69
CA GLY A 5 -30.43 -12.49 7.56
C GLY A 5 -30.30 -11.86 6.17
N ILE A 6 -31.28 -12.09 5.28
CA ILE A 6 -31.35 -11.53 3.93
C ILE A 6 -31.99 -10.13 3.98
N LEU A 7 -31.39 -9.17 3.27
CA LEU A 7 -31.92 -7.82 3.11
C LEU A 7 -32.87 -7.76 1.92
N GLY A 8 -34.09 -7.26 2.14
CA GLY A 8 -35.07 -6.97 1.08
C GLY A 8 -35.06 -5.50 0.64
N MET A 9 -35.60 -5.21 -0.54
CA MET A 9 -35.55 -3.88 -1.17
C MET A 9 -36.24 -2.78 -0.35
N ASN A 10 -37.42 -3.07 0.24
CA ASN A 10 -38.14 -2.13 1.09
C ASN A 10 -37.37 -1.82 2.38
N ALA A 11 -36.82 -2.86 3.03
CA ALA A 11 -35.99 -2.70 4.21
C ALA A 11 -34.72 -1.86 3.91
N ARG A 12 -34.03 -2.14 2.80
CA ARG A 12 -32.89 -1.33 2.33
C ARG A 12 -33.26 0.15 2.20
N ASN A 13 -34.35 0.43 1.49
CA ASN A 13 -34.78 1.80 1.22
C ASN A 13 -35.16 2.56 2.50
N LEU A 14 -35.96 1.94 3.38
CA LEU A 14 -36.52 2.59 4.56
C LEU A 14 -35.54 2.64 5.73
N GLN A 15 -34.76 1.58 5.97
CA GLN A 15 -33.94 1.45 7.17
C GLN A 15 -32.51 1.97 6.97
N TYR A 16 -31.99 1.96 5.74
CA TYR A 16 -30.58 2.32 5.48
C TYR A 16 -30.49 3.56 4.59
N ILE A 17 -31.06 3.54 3.39
CA ILE A 17 -30.95 4.68 2.45
C ILE A 17 -31.66 5.92 3.02
N LYS A 18 -32.96 5.85 3.34
CA LYS A 18 -33.72 7.01 3.82
C LYS A 18 -33.18 7.58 5.13
N LYS A 19 -32.67 6.72 6.03
CA LYS A 19 -32.12 7.13 7.32
C LYS A 19 -30.72 7.74 7.22
N GLN A 20 -29.89 7.26 6.29
CA GLN A 20 -28.45 7.54 6.32
C GLN A 20 -27.91 8.27 5.08
N ASN A 21 -28.72 8.47 4.03
CA ASN A 21 -28.31 9.19 2.83
C ASN A 21 -29.04 10.55 2.75
N PRO A 22 -28.38 11.65 3.11
CA PRO A 22 -28.95 13.00 2.97
C PRO A 22 -29.31 13.30 1.51
N ARG A 23 -30.41 14.03 1.28
CA ARG A 23 -30.86 14.38 -0.09
C ARG A 23 -29.77 15.12 -0.90
N LYS A 24 -29.00 15.99 -0.27
CA LYS A 24 -27.88 16.72 -0.90
C LYS A 24 -26.79 15.75 -1.40
N ALA A 25 -26.42 14.78 -0.57
CA ALA A 25 -25.43 13.75 -0.90
C ALA A 25 -25.90 12.84 -2.05
N VAL A 26 -27.19 12.48 -2.07
CA VAL A 26 -27.78 11.71 -3.17
C VAL A 26 -27.71 12.50 -4.48
N ARG A 27 -28.02 13.80 -4.46
CA ARG A 27 -27.90 14.65 -5.67
C ARG A 27 -26.47 14.77 -6.18
N LEU A 28 -25.49 14.85 -5.28
CA LEU A 28 -24.08 14.83 -5.65
C LEU A 28 -23.75 13.51 -6.39
N ALA A 29 -24.11 12.37 -5.81
CA ALA A 29 -23.87 11.05 -6.41
C ALA A 29 -24.58 10.85 -7.76
N ASP A 30 -25.78 11.41 -7.94
CA ASP A 30 -26.53 11.34 -9.19
C ASP A 30 -25.88 12.21 -10.32
N ASN A 31 -24.93 13.10 -10.00
CA ASN A 31 -24.17 13.93 -10.96
C ASN A 31 -22.70 13.46 -11.09
N LYS A 32 -22.35 12.84 -12.22
CA LYS A 32 -21.00 12.29 -12.45
C LYS A 32 -19.93 13.35 -12.53
N LEU A 33 -20.17 14.49 -13.17
CA LEU A 33 -19.20 15.58 -13.29
C LEU A 33 -18.89 16.22 -11.94
N GLN A 34 -19.92 16.51 -11.14
CA GLN A 34 -19.75 17.08 -9.81
C GLN A 34 -19.02 16.09 -8.89
N THR A 35 -19.44 14.83 -8.89
CA THR A 35 -18.77 13.77 -8.13
C THR A 35 -17.29 13.63 -8.52
N LYS A 36 -17.01 13.61 -9.83
CA LYS A 36 -15.65 13.48 -10.36
C LYS A 36 -14.76 14.65 -9.96
N LYS A 37 -15.23 15.88 -10.11
CA LYS A 37 -14.49 17.08 -9.67
C LYS A 37 -14.24 17.04 -8.16
N PHE A 38 -15.30 16.85 -7.38
CA PHE A 38 -15.25 16.84 -5.92
C PHE A 38 -14.28 15.79 -5.36
N LEU A 39 -14.35 14.56 -5.88
CA LEU A 39 -13.53 13.45 -5.39
C LEU A 39 -12.13 13.41 -6.01
N GLY A 40 -11.95 13.93 -7.22
CA GLY A 40 -10.66 13.99 -7.89
C GLY A 40 -9.65 14.85 -7.13
N GLU A 41 -10.08 16.02 -6.63
CA GLU A 41 -9.27 16.90 -5.77
C GLU A 41 -8.85 16.23 -4.46
N ARG A 42 -9.61 15.22 -4.01
CA ARG A 42 -9.40 14.41 -2.80
C ARG A 42 -8.65 13.09 -3.07
N GLY A 43 -8.04 12.96 -4.24
CA GLY A 43 -7.19 11.82 -4.59
C GLY A 43 -7.90 10.56 -5.07
N ILE A 44 -9.19 10.64 -5.41
CA ILE A 44 -9.91 9.50 -5.97
C ILE A 44 -9.65 9.42 -7.48
N PRO A 45 -9.10 8.30 -8.01
CA PRO A 45 -8.79 8.19 -9.43
C PRO A 45 -10.05 8.04 -10.32
N PHE A 46 -10.08 8.78 -11.43
CA PHE A 46 -11.11 8.70 -12.48
C PHE A 46 -10.47 8.55 -13.87
N ALA A 47 -11.30 8.30 -14.88
CA ALA A 47 -10.94 8.52 -16.28
C ALA A 47 -10.59 10.00 -16.51
N GLU A 48 -9.65 10.31 -17.39
CA GLU A 48 -9.39 11.70 -17.80
C GLU A 48 -10.61 12.29 -18.55
N THR A 49 -10.96 13.56 -18.32
CA THR A 49 -12.00 14.26 -19.11
C THR A 49 -11.33 15.05 -20.22
N TYR A 50 -11.70 14.82 -21.48
CA TYR A 50 -11.25 15.62 -22.61
C TYR A 50 -12.12 16.85 -22.83
N ALA A 51 -13.45 16.68 -22.75
CA ALA A 51 -14.38 17.79 -22.93
C ALA A 51 -15.72 17.55 -22.22
N VAL A 52 -16.40 18.64 -21.91
CA VAL A 52 -17.78 18.65 -21.41
C VAL A 52 -18.57 19.63 -22.27
N ILE A 53 -19.61 19.13 -22.94
CA ILE A 53 -20.50 19.92 -23.78
C ILE A 53 -21.84 20.05 -23.05
N ARG A 54 -22.21 21.28 -22.72
CA ARG A 54 -23.39 21.60 -21.88
C ARG A 54 -24.56 22.19 -22.65
N SER A 55 -24.32 22.67 -23.87
CA SER A 55 -25.34 23.32 -24.69
C SER A 55 -25.06 23.14 -26.17
N ARG A 56 -26.10 23.33 -26.98
CA ARG A 56 -25.99 23.33 -28.45
C ARG A 56 -25.04 24.43 -28.93
N LYS A 57 -25.02 25.61 -28.29
CA LYS A 57 -24.06 26.68 -28.60
C LYS A 57 -22.61 26.24 -28.37
N GLN A 58 -22.34 25.55 -27.25
CA GLN A 58 -21.01 24.97 -27.01
C GLN A 58 -20.67 23.89 -28.04
N LEU A 59 -21.63 23.05 -28.43
CA LEU A 59 -21.43 22.02 -29.45
C LEU A 59 -21.06 22.60 -30.82
N VAL A 60 -21.74 23.69 -31.23
CA VAL A 60 -21.47 24.37 -32.51
C VAL A 60 -20.04 24.90 -32.55
N ASN A 61 -19.57 25.47 -31.44
CA ASN A 61 -18.24 26.06 -31.32
C ASN A 61 -17.16 25.05 -30.89
N PHE A 62 -17.51 23.79 -30.67
CA PHE A 62 -16.57 22.78 -30.18
C PHE A 62 -15.69 22.29 -31.32
N ASP A 63 -14.38 22.48 -31.20
CA ASP A 63 -13.41 21.94 -32.14
C ASP A 63 -13.09 20.47 -31.83
N PHE A 64 -13.71 19.57 -32.59
CA PHE A 64 -13.48 18.13 -32.49
C PHE A 64 -12.05 17.72 -32.90
N SER A 65 -11.27 18.60 -33.53
CA SER A 65 -9.87 18.33 -33.86
C SER A 65 -9.00 18.20 -32.60
N THR A 66 -9.38 18.85 -31.50
CA THR A 66 -8.69 18.81 -30.20
C THR A 66 -8.80 17.46 -29.47
N LEU A 67 -9.70 16.58 -29.92
CA LEU A 67 -9.86 15.26 -29.34
C LEU A 67 -8.66 14.35 -29.66
N PRO A 68 -8.23 13.50 -28.71
CA PRO A 68 -7.04 12.70 -28.88
C PRO A 68 -7.21 11.65 -29.98
N ALA A 69 -6.09 11.24 -30.60
CA ALA A 69 -6.08 10.19 -31.62
C ALA A 69 -6.42 8.79 -31.06
N LYS A 70 -6.20 8.58 -29.75
CA LYS A 70 -6.61 7.35 -29.04
C LYS A 70 -8.13 7.26 -28.90
N ASN A 71 -8.63 6.04 -28.68
CA ASN A 71 -10.05 5.83 -28.43
C ASN A 71 -10.52 6.60 -27.18
N PHE A 72 -11.72 7.15 -27.24
CA PHE A 72 -12.36 7.89 -26.17
C PHE A 72 -13.84 7.48 -26.03
N VAL A 73 -14.50 7.99 -24.98
CA VAL A 73 -15.89 7.64 -24.64
C VAL A 73 -16.74 8.89 -24.61
N LEU A 74 -17.87 8.86 -25.30
CA LEU A 74 -18.99 9.80 -25.11
C LEU A 74 -19.98 9.18 -24.13
N LYS A 75 -20.39 9.92 -23.10
CA LYS A 75 -21.41 9.47 -22.15
C LYS A 75 -22.26 10.62 -21.57
N PRO A 76 -23.51 10.34 -21.16
CA PRO A 76 -24.35 11.28 -20.40
C PRO A 76 -23.87 11.49 -18.96
N ASN A 77 -24.01 12.71 -18.43
CA ASN A 77 -23.74 13.01 -17.03
C ASN A 77 -24.73 12.30 -16.08
N HIS A 78 -26.02 12.30 -16.40
CA HIS A 78 -27.07 11.71 -15.57
C HIS A 78 -27.63 10.36 -16.05
N GLY A 79 -26.99 9.74 -17.06
CA GLY A 79 -27.42 8.44 -17.59
C GLY A 79 -27.20 7.26 -16.64
N SER A 80 -27.97 6.18 -16.85
CA SER A 80 -27.97 4.96 -16.02
C SER A 80 -27.81 3.69 -16.85
N LYS A 81 -27.25 2.62 -16.27
CA LYS A 81 -27.15 1.26 -16.88
C LYS A 81 -26.42 1.23 -18.24
N GLY A 82 -25.45 2.13 -18.44
CA GLY A 82 -24.68 2.22 -19.69
C GLY A 82 -25.49 2.69 -20.91
N ARG A 83 -26.66 3.31 -20.72
CA ARG A 83 -27.38 3.98 -21.81
C ARG A 83 -26.63 5.24 -22.25
N GLY A 84 -26.57 5.49 -23.56
CA GLY A 84 -25.90 6.66 -24.14
C GLY A 84 -24.36 6.60 -24.12
N VAL A 85 -23.75 5.47 -23.75
CA VAL A 85 -22.28 5.32 -23.77
C VAL A 85 -21.83 4.86 -25.16
N CYS A 86 -20.98 5.66 -25.80
CA CYS A 86 -20.41 5.37 -27.12
C CYS A 86 -18.88 5.36 -27.05
N ILE A 87 -18.26 4.34 -27.65
CA ILE A 87 -16.79 4.27 -27.80
C ILE A 87 -16.44 4.83 -29.18
N LEU A 88 -15.60 5.85 -29.20
CA LEU A 88 -15.24 6.62 -30.38
C LEU A 88 -13.74 6.53 -30.66
N LYS A 89 -13.36 6.61 -31.93
CA LYS A 89 -11.97 6.73 -32.41
C LYS A 89 -11.88 7.84 -33.45
N LYS A 90 -10.91 8.75 -33.35
CA LYS A 90 -10.68 9.74 -34.41
C LYS A 90 -9.99 9.06 -35.61
N LEU A 91 -10.53 9.21 -36.82
CA LEU A 91 -9.99 8.53 -38.02
C LEU A 91 -9.30 9.48 -39.02
N GLY A 92 -9.48 10.79 -38.89
CA GLY A 92 -8.94 11.80 -39.82
C GLY A 92 -10.01 12.40 -40.73
N LYS A 93 -9.61 13.11 -41.79
CA LYS A 93 -10.53 13.65 -42.80
C LYS A 93 -10.71 12.65 -43.95
N GLY A 94 -11.89 12.62 -44.55
CA GLY A 94 -12.19 11.75 -45.68
C GLY A 94 -13.59 12.00 -46.25
N PRO A 95 -13.99 11.26 -47.29
CA PRO A 95 -15.30 11.41 -47.91
C PRO A 95 -16.42 11.01 -46.94
N LEU A 96 -17.60 11.62 -47.10
CA LEU A 96 -18.81 11.28 -46.34
C LEU A 96 -19.11 9.78 -46.43
N PRO A 97 -19.34 9.08 -45.30
CA PRO A 97 -19.69 7.66 -45.31
C PRO A 97 -21.03 7.43 -46.04
N GLU A 98 -21.12 6.41 -46.89
CA GLU A 98 -22.38 6.06 -47.56
C GLU A 98 -23.46 5.63 -46.55
N GLU A 99 -24.61 6.32 -46.55
CA GLU A 99 -25.76 5.91 -45.74
C GLU A 99 -26.32 4.57 -46.25
N LYS A 100 -26.52 3.59 -45.35
CA LYS A 100 -27.32 2.40 -45.68
C LYS A 100 -28.75 2.84 -45.99
N LYS A 101 -29.11 2.86 -47.28
CA LYS A 101 -30.47 3.22 -47.74
C LYS A 101 -31.52 2.36 -47.03
N SER A 102 -32.43 3.00 -46.30
CA SER A 102 -33.68 2.39 -45.83
C SER A 102 -34.51 1.90 -47.03
N PHE A 103 -35.30 0.84 -46.86
CA PHE A 103 -36.16 0.26 -47.91
C PHE A 103 -37.06 1.30 -48.60
N PHE A 104 -37.48 2.34 -47.87
CA PHE A 104 -38.24 3.49 -48.40
C PHE A 104 -37.43 4.46 -49.28
N GLY A 105 -36.11 4.53 -49.12
CA GLY A 105 -35.23 5.40 -49.91
C GLY A 105 -34.88 4.85 -51.29
N ARG A 106 -35.36 3.64 -51.62
CA ARG A 106 -35.15 3.01 -52.93
C ARG A 106 -36.15 3.50 -53.99
N TRP A 107 -37.23 4.17 -53.59
CA TRP A 107 -38.28 4.62 -54.50
C TRP A 107 -38.08 6.06 -55.03
N PHE A 108 -37.23 6.86 -54.37
CA PHE A 108 -36.91 8.23 -54.77
C PHE A 108 -35.39 8.37 -55.00
N SER A 109 -34.92 8.01 -56.20
CA SER A 109 -33.52 8.21 -56.59
C SER A 109 -33.46 9.14 -57.80
N PHE A 110 -33.45 10.45 -57.55
CA PHE A 110 -32.99 11.43 -58.55
C PHE A 110 -31.47 11.52 -58.49
N SER A 111 -30.83 11.29 -59.65
CA SER A 111 -29.39 11.39 -59.85
C SER A 111 -28.93 12.84 -59.66
N LYS A 112 -28.22 13.13 -58.56
CA LYS A 112 -27.49 14.39 -58.40
C LYS A 112 -26.01 14.17 -58.77
N LYS A 113 -25.52 15.03 -59.66
CA LYS A 113 -24.12 15.16 -60.06
C LYS A 113 -23.20 15.28 -58.83
N LYS A 114 -22.09 14.54 -58.85
CA LYS A 114 -20.96 14.63 -57.90
C LYS A 114 -20.19 15.93 -58.17
N GLU A 115 -20.45 16.97 -57.39
CA GLU A 115 -19.60 18.16 -57.30
C GLU A 115 -18.97 18.21 -55.91
N ASN A 116 -17.65 18.46 -55.89
CA ASN A 116 -16.74 18.67 -54.75
C ASN A 116 -17.07 17.89 -53.48
N SER A 117 -16.46 16.70 -53.33
CA SER A 117 -16.47 15.97 -52.07
C SER A 117 -15.64 16.72 -51.02
N GLU A 118 -16.28 17.60 -50.26
CA GLU A 118 -15.69 18.19 -49.05
C GLU A 118 -15.25 17.07 -48.11
N GLU A 119 -13.97 17.05 -47.76
CA GLU A 119 -13.44 16.11 -46.78
C GLU A 119 -13.94 16.48 -45.38
N VAL A 120 -14.75 15.60 -44.79
CA VAL A 120 -15.30 15.78 -43.44
C VAL A 120 -14.46 15.03 -42.42
N GLN A 121 -14.43 15.53 -41.18
CA GLN A 121 -13.79 14.80 -40.08
C GLN A 121 -14.59 13.52 -39.76
N LEU A 122 -13.92 12.38 -39.78
CA LEU A 122 -14.49 11.06 -39.56
C LEU A 122 -14.14 10.50 -38.19
N PHE A 123 -15.07 9.71 -37.65
CA PHE A 123 -14.93 8.98 -36.39
C PHE A 123 -15.33 7.52 -36.56
N GLY A 124 -14.61 6.61 -35.91
CA GLY A 124 -15.03 5.25 -35.72
C GLY A 124 -15.99 5.14 -34.53
N LEU A 125 -17.11 4.47 -34.70
CA LEU A 125 -18.10 4.16 -33.67
C LEU A 125 -18.43 2.67 -33.73
N GLN A 126 -17.99 1.90 -32.73
CA GLN A 126 -18.37 0.48 -32.58
C GLN A 126 -18.20 -0.36 -33.87
N GLY A 127 -17.14 -0.11 -34.64
CA GLY A 127 -16.84 -0.82 -35.90
C GLY A 127 -17.42 -0.17 -37.17
N ALA A 128 -18.18 0.91 -37.05
CA ALA A 128 -18.66 1.71 -38.19
C ALA A 128 -17.91 3.05 -38.28
N THR A 129 -17.92 3.68 -39.45
CA THR A 129 -17.41 5.04 -39.67
C THR A 129 -18.58 6.02 -39.70
N ILE A 130 -18.49 7.10 -38.93
CA ILE A 130 -19.48 8.18 -38.87
C ILE A 130 -18.82 9.53 -39.17
N SER A 131 -19.59 10.47 -39.71
CA SER A 131 -19.15 11.86 -39.87
C SER A 131 -19.20 12.63 -38.54
N GLN A 132 -18.53 13.77 -38.50
CA GLN A 132 -18.62 14.72 -37.40
C GLN A 132 -20.07 15.18 -37.14
N GLU A 133 -20.87 15.36 -38.19
CA GLU A 133 -22.27 15.78 -38.10
C GLU A 133 -23.14 14.73 -37.40
N GLU A 134 -22.90 13.44 -37.67
CA GLU A 134 -23.55 12.34 -36.96
C GLU A 134 -23.10 12.26 -35.50
N LEU A 135 -21.82 12.51 -35.21
CA LEU A 135 -21.34 12.63 -33.84
C LEU A 135 -22.02 13.81 -33.11
N LYS A 136 -22.16 14.96 -33.77
CA LYS A 136 -22.91 16.12 -33.24
C LYS A 136 -24.36 15.76 -32.93
N ARG A 137 -25.06 15.04 -33.81
CA ARG A 137 -26.44 14.56 -33.56
C ARG A 137 -26.52 13.70 -32.30
N ARG A 138 -25.55 12.82 -32.05
CA ARG A 138 -25.51 11.98 -30.84
C ARG A 138 -25.22 12.78 -29.57
N VAL A 139 -24.43 13.85 -29.68
CA VAL A 139 -24.27 14.80 -28.59
C VAL A 139 -25.59 15.53 -28.34
N ILE A 140 -26.32 15.95 -29.37
CA ILE A 140 -27.65 16.56 -29.24
C ILE A 140 -28.64 15.60 -28.57
N ASP A 141 -28.72 14.34 -29.00
CA ASP A 141 -29.51 13.28 -28.35
C ASP A 141 -29.21 13.20 -26.83
N THR A 142 -27.94 13.33 -26.47
CA THR A 142 -27.52 13.31 -25.07
C THR A 142 -27.97 14.57 -24.34
N LEU A 143 -27.76 15.75 -24.93
CA LEU A 143 -28.18 17.05 -24.38
C LEU A 143 -29.70 17.12 -24.17
N ASP A 144 -30.47 16.53 -25.08
CA ASP A 144 -31.93 16.45 -25.04
C ASP A 144 -32.44 15.37 -24.07
N GLY A 145 -31.54 14.77 -23.27
CA GLY A 145 -31.91 13.87 -22.17
C GLY A 145 -32.35 12.46 -22.59
N LYS A 146 -32.18 12.06 -23.87
CA LYS A 146 -32.63 10.75 -24.41
C LYS A 146 -32.18 9.53 -23.60
N TYR A 147 -31.03 9.64 -22.93
CA TYR A 147 -30.42 8.56 -22.14
C TYR A 147 -30.41 8.83 -20.62
N SER A 148 -30.93 9.99 -20.21
CA SER A 148 -30.88 10.50 -18.84
C SER A 148 -32.15 10.17 -18.05
N MET A 149 -32.10 10.43 -16.74
CA MET A 149 -33.26 10.51 -15.85
C MET A 149 -33.84 11.94 -15.78
N THR A 150 -33.24 12.90 -16.49
CA THR A 150 -33.60 14.32 -16.55
C THR A 150 -34.02 14.73 -17.96
N LEU A 151 -34.78 15.83 -18.08
CA LEU A 151 -35.24 16.37 -19.38
C LEU A 151 -34.10 16.86 -20.28
N THR A 152 -33.00 17.32 -19.69
CA THR A 152 -31.77 17.71 -20.38
C THR A 152 -30.56 17.13 -19.65
N ASP A 153 -29.46 16.93 -20.36
CA ASP A 153 -28.22 16.39 -19.77
C ASP A 153 -26.97 17.10 -20.33
N GLU A 154 -25.80 16.75 -19.80
CA GLU A 154 -24.50 17.18 -20.32
C GLU A 154 -23.79 15.98 -20.99
N ALA A 155 -23.14 16.24 -22.11
CA ALA A 155 -22.35 15.24 -22.82
C ALA A 155 -20.89 15.31 -22.37
N ILE A 156 -20.35 14.18 -21.94
CA ILE A 156 -18.98 14.06 -21.44
C ILE A 156 -18.15 13.23 -22.40
N LEU A 157 -17.01 13.79 -22.81
CA LEU A 157 -15.99 13.11 -23.61
C LEU A 157 -14.79 12.78 -22.71
N GLU A 158 -14.48 11.49 -22.55
CA GLU A 158 -13.49 10.99 -21.59
C GLU A 158 -12.56 9.93 -22.16
N GLU A 159 -11.47 9.67 -21.44
CA GLU A 159 -10.58 8.54 -21.67
C GLU A 159 -11.34 7.20 -21.76
N LYS A 160 -11.07 6.42 -22.80
CA LYS A 160 -11.47 5.01 -22.83
C LYS A 160 -10.58 4.23 -21.87
N LEU A 161 -11.15 3.82 -20.74
CA LEU A 161 -10.43 2.98 -19.78
C LEU A 161 -10.05 1.64 -20.41
N VAL A 162 -8.79 1.25 -20.21
CA VAL A 162 -8.25 -0.05 -20.62
C VAL A 162 -8.09 -0.92 -19.37
N PRO A 163 -8.67 -2.13 -19.35
CA PRO A 163 -8.54 -3.01 -18.21
C PRO A 163 -7.09 -3.43 -18.01
N GLY A 164 -6.66 -3.51 -16.75
CA GLY A 164 -5.29 -3.86 -16.42
C GLY A 164 -4.99 -5.36 -16.53
N GLU A 165 -3.72 -5.70 -16.43
CA GLU A 165 -3.27 -7.09 -16.33
C GLU A 165 -3.93 -7.79 -15.13
N GLY A 166 -4.45 -9.00 -15.33
CA GLY A 166 -5.25 -9.74 -14.34
C GLY A 166 -6.73 -9.33 -14.23
N PHE A 167 -7.18 -8.28 -14.95
CA PHE A 167 -8.60 -7.92 -15.07
C PHE A 167 -9.12 -7.98 -16.51
N LYS A 168 -8.22 -7.99 -17.51
CA LYS A 168 -8.54 -8.05 -18.94
C LYS A 168 -9.40 -9.26 -19.33
N GLU A 169 -9.22 -10.41 -18.70
CA GLU A 169 -10.02 -11.63 -18.98
C GLU A 169 -11.51 -11.47 -18.68
N PHE A 170 -11.87 -10.58 -17.75
CA PHE A 170 -13.29 -10.26 -17.49
C PHE A 170 -13.88 -9.35 -18.57
N CYS A 171 -13.06 -8.80 -19.46
CA CYS A 171 -13.44 -7.72 -20.37
C CYS A 171 -13.46 -8.14 -21.85
N GLU A 172 -13.67 -9.43 -22.15
CA GLU A 172 -13.65 -9.97 -23.51
C GLU A 172 -14.66 -9.25 -24.44
N PHE A 173 -15.92 -9.13 -24.00
CA PHE A 173 -17.00 -8.54 -24.80
C PHE A 173 -17.29 -7.06 -24.50
N GLY A 174 -16.64 -6.49 -23.48
CA GLY A 174 -16.91 -5.13 -23.02
C GLY A 174 -16.21 -4.85 -21.69
N LEU A 175 -16.33 -3.63 -21.16
CA LEU A 175 -15.67 -3.28 -19.91
C LEU A 175 -16.43 -3.87 -18.71
N ALA A 176 -15.81 -4.84 -18.02
CA ALA A 176 -16.30 -5.31 -16.73
C ALA A 176 -16.11 -4.26 -15.65
N ASP A 177 -16.97 -4.31 -14.65
CA ASP A 177 -16.87 -3.45 -13.48
C ASP A 177 -16.95 -4.25 -12.18
N LEU A 178 -16.32 -3.71 -11.15
CA LEU A 178 -16.30 -4.20 -9.79
C LEU A 178 -17.26 -3.36 -8.96
N ARG A 179 -18.39 -3.95 -8.55
CA ARG A 179 -19.37 -3.33 -7.69
C ARG A 179 -19.10 -3.66 -6.23
N ILE A 180 -19.03 -2.65 -5.38
CA ILE A 180 -18.76 -2.78 -3.95
C ILE A 180 -19.83 -2.02 -3.16
N ILE A 181 -20.49 -2.69 -2.22
CA ILE A 181 -21.36 -2.04 -1.24
C ILE A 181 -20.51 -1.59 -0.06
N VAL A 182 -20.68 -0.33 0.33
CA VAL A 182 -20.05 0.26 1.51
C VAL A 182 -21.13 0.74 2.47
N PHE A 183 -20.97 0.42 3.75
CA PHE A 183 -21.86 0.81 4.82
C PHE A 183 -21.06 1.31 6.02
N LYS A 184 -21.33 2.53 6.48
CA LYS A 184 -20.63 3.15 7.62
C LYS A 184 -19.10 3.00 7.55
N LEU A 185 -18.53 3.34 6.40
CA LEU A 185 -17.12 3.26 6.03
C LEU A 185 -16.55 1.82 5.91
N VAL A 186 -17.39 0.79 6.06
CA VAL A 186 -16.99 -0.62 5.93
C VAL A 186 -17.44 -1.15 4.56
N PRO A 187 -16.52 -1.58 3.68
CA PRO A 187 -16.88 -2.39 2.53
C PRO A 187 -17.48 -3.73 2.99
N VAL A 188 -18.72 -4.02 2.60
CA VAL A 188 -19.49 -5.16 3.14
C VAL A 188 -19.80 -6.24 2.12
N ALA A 189 -19.92 -5.93 0.83
CA ALA A 189 -20.10 -6.95 -0.21
C ALA A 189 -19.47 -6.49 -1.54
N ALA A 190 -18.94 -7.41 -2.34
CA ALA A 190 -18.33 -7.10 -3.63
C ALA A 190 -18.62 -8.16 -4.70
N MET A 191 -18.77 -7.73 -5.95
CA MET A 191 -18.87 -8.62 -7.12
C MET A 191 -18.29 -7.99 -8.38
N ILE A 192 -17.79 -8.82 -9.29
CA ILE A 192 -17.46 -8.41 -10.67
C ILE A 192 -18.70 -8.64 -11.53
N ARG A 193 -19.04 -7.67 -12.37
CA ARG A 193 -20.04 -7.80 -13.44
C ARG A 193 -19.32 -7.91 -14.78
N ILE A 194 -19.42 -9.08 -15.39
CA ILE A 194 -18.72 -9.46 -16.62
C ILE A 194 -19.70 -9.30 -17.80
N PRO A 195 -19.37 -8.46 -18.80
CA PRO A 195 -20.14 -8.35 -20.02
C PRO A 195 -20.02 -9.59 -20.89
N THR A 196 -21.12 -9.96 -21.54
CA THR A 196 -21.20 -11.07 -22.50
C THR A 196 -21.72 -10.58 -23.84
N LEU A 197 -21.58 -11.40 -24.88
CA LEU A 197 -22.23 -11.16 -26.17
C LEU A 197 -23.75 -10.95 -26.02
N LYS A 198 -24.42 -11.78 -25.21
CA LYS A 198 -25.87 -11.70 -24.95
C LYS A 198 -26.27 -10.38 -24.29
N SER A 199 -25.41 -9.82 -23.44
CA SER A 199 -25.61 -8.51 -22.82
C SER A 199 -25.34 -7.31 -23.75
N GLY A 200 -24.92 -7.56 -24.99
CA GLY A 200 -24.48 -6.53 -25.94
C GLY A 200 -23.20 -5.83 -25.48
N GLY A 201 -22.30 -6.56 -24.80
CA GLY A 201 -21.05 -5.99 -24.26
C GLY A 201 -21.22 -5.07 -23.06
N LYS A 202 -22.35 -5.17 -22.31
CA LYS A 202 -22.63 -4.34 -21.13
C LYS A 202 -22.60 -5.15 -19.84
N ALA A 203 -22.09 -4.54 -18.76
CA ALA A 203 -22.06 -5.13 -17.42
C ALA A 203 -23.45 -5.14 -16.73
N ASN A 204 -24.42 -5.78 -17.38
CA ASN A 204 -25.81 -5.88 -16.95
C ASN A 204 -26.23 -7.35 -16.78
N LEU A 205 -26.31 -7.80 -15.52
CA LEU A 205 -26.68 -9.17 -15.16
C LEU A 205 -28.06 -9.58 -15.70
N ASN A 206 -29.04 -8.65 -15.69
CA ASN A 206 -30.39 -8.94 -16.18
C ASN A 206 -30.44 -9.13 -17.71
N ALA A 207 -29.45 -8.61 -18.44
CA ALA A 207 -29.32 -8.79 -19.89
C ALA A 207 -28.49 -10.01 -20.26
N GLY A 208 -28.19 -10.91 -19.31
CA GLY A 208 -27.36 -12.09 -19.54
C GLY A 208 -25.86 -11.88 -19.31
N GLY A 209 -25.48 -10.81 -18.58
CA GLY A 209 -24.13 -10.68 -18.03
C GLY A 209 -23.86 -11.69 -16.92
N ILE A 210 -22.59 -11.92 -16.63
CA ILE A 210 -22.13 -12.86 -15.60
C ILE A 210 -21.75 -12.08 -14.34
N GLY A 211 -21.98 -12.67 -13.16
CA GLY A 211 -21.58 -12.07 -11.88
C GLY A 211 -20.62 -12.97 -11.12
N CYS A 212 -19.46 -12.46 -10.70
CA CYS A 212 -18.53 -13.23 -9.84
C CYS A 212 -18.50 -12.61 -8.45
N GLY A 213 -18.85 -13.38 -7.42
CA GLY A 213 -18.84 -12.93 -6.02
C GLY A 213 -17.44 -12.94 -5.44
N ILE A 214 -17.09 -11.87 -4.73
CA ILE A 214 -15.75 -11.70 -4.15
C ILE A 214 -15.85 -11.75 -2.63
N ASP A 215 -15.02 -12.61 -2.03
CA ASP A 215 -14.78 -12.59 -0.61
C ASP A 215 -13.95 -11.34 -0.25
N ILE A 216 -14.52 -10.43 0.54
CA ILE A 216 -13.86 -9.16 0.88
C ILE A 216 -12.57 -9.37 1.67
N GLY A 217 -12.49 -10.42 2.49
CA GLY A 217 -11.37 -10.72 3.39
C GLY A 217 -10.12 -11.27 2.71
N SER A 218 -10.28 -12.00 1.61
CA SER A 218 -9.17 -12.60 0.83
C SER A 218 -8.99 -11.91 -0.53
N GLY A 219 -10.07 -11.38 -1.11
CA GLY A 219 -10.13 -10.90 -2.50
C GLY A 219 -10.32 -12.01 -3.52
N LYS A 220 -10.59 -13.25 -3.08
CA LYS A 220 -10.80 -14.40 -3.98
C LYS A 220 -12.24 -14.41 -4.51
N ILE A 221 -12.38 -14.86 -5.75
CA ILE A 221 -13.68 -15.18 -6.34
C ILE A 221 -14.17 -16.50 -5.74
N THR A 222 -15.32 -16.48 -5.07
CA THR A 222 -15.85 -17.64 -4.33
C THR A 222 -17.14 -18.19 -4.91
N SER A 223 -17.78 -17.44 -5.80
CA SER A 223 -19.08 -17.79 -6.36
C SER A 223 -19.30 -17.12 -7.72
N MET A 224 -20.23 -17.67 -8.49
CA MET A 224 -20.55 -17.20 -9.83
C MET A 224 -22.04 -17.30 -10.11
N LEU A 225 -22.62 -16.24 -10.67
CA LEU A 225 -23.95 -16.22 -11.29
C LEU A 225 -23.78 -16.35 -12.79
N TYR A 226 -24.31 -17.44 -13.34
CA TYR A 226 -24.35 -17.69 -14.78
C TYR A 226 -25.65 -18.40 -15.16
N LYS A 227 -26.29 -17.97 -16.27
CA LYS A 227 -27.58 -18.52 -16.73
C LYS A 227 -28.63 -18.64 -15.61
N ASN A 228 -28.75 -17.59 -14.77
CA ASN A 228 -29.64 -17.53 -13.60
C ASN A 228 -29.40 -18.63 -12.53
N ARG A 229 -28.23 -19.29 -12.52
CA ARG A 229 -27.81 -20.23 -11.50
C ARG A 229 -26.58 -19.71 -10.75
N ILE A 230 -26.54 -19.95 -9.44
CA ILE A 230 -25.40 -19.59 -8.59
C ILE A 230 -24.55 -20.84 -8.34
N TYR A 231 -23.26 -20.73 -8.63
CA TYR A 231 -22.24 -21.76 -8.43
C TYR A 231 -21.35 -21.32 -7.28
N THR A 232 -21.18 -22.16 -6.25
CA THR A 232 -20.31 -21.89 -5.10
C THR A 232 -19.24 -22.96 -4.89
N THR A 233 -19.42 -24.15 -5.46
CA THR A 233 -18.53 -25.31 -5.26
C THR A 233 -17.68 -25.61 -6.50
N LYS A 234 -18.30 -25.72 -7.67
CA LYS A 234 -17.62 -25.92 -8.96
C LYS A 234 -18.26 -24.99 -9.99
N PHE A 235 -17.43 -24.17 -10.65
CA PHE A 235 -17.90 -23.31 -11.74
C PHE A 235 -18.08 -24.13 -13.03
N PRO A 236 -18.89 -23.64 -14.00
CA PRO A 236 -18.94 -24.23 -15.33
C PRO A 236 -17.53 -24.35 -15.93
N ASP A 237 -17.24 -25.43 -16.67
CA ASP A 237 -15.88 -25.71 -17.13
C ASP A 237 -15.29 -24.57 -17.99
N GLU A 238 -16.11 -23.92 -18.81
CA GLU A 238 -15.76 -22.72 -19.60
C GLU A 238 -15.29 -21.52 -18.75
N TYR A 239 -15.68 -21.46 -17.47
CA TYR A 239 -15.34 -20.38 -16.54
C TYR A 239 -14.63 -20.87 -15.27
N ALA A 240 -14.18 -22.13 -15.24
CA ALA A 240 -13.53 -22.74 -14.08
C ALA A 240 -12.28 -21.96 -13.63
N HIS A 241 -11.57 -21.33 -14.59
CA HIS A 241 -10.38 -20.51 -14.36
C HIS A 241 -10.65 -19.25 -13.50
N PHE A 242 -11.90 -18.81 -13.34
CA PHE A 242 -12.23 -17.71 -12.43
C PHE A 242 -12.30 -18.14 -10.96
N GLN A 243 -12.54 -19.41 -10.67
CA GLN A 243 -12.74 -19.88 -9.31
C GLN A 243 -11.47 -19.75 -8.47
N GLY A 244 -11.57 -19.13 -7.29
CA GLY A 244 -10.44 -18.92 -6.38
C GLY A 244 -9.44 -17.84 -6.81
N ARG A 245 -9.58 -17.29 -8.02
CA ARG A 245 -8.73 -16.21 -8.51
C ARG A 245 -8.84 -14.98 -7.62
N LYS A 246 -7.70 -14.38 -7.31
CA LYS A 246 -7.62 -13.16 -6.48
C LYS A 246 -7.67 -11.90 -7.35
N ILE A 247 -8.51 -10.94 -6.96
CA ILE A 247 -8.53 -9.65 -7.64
C ILE A 247 -7.29 -8.80 -7.31
N PRO A 248 -6.71 -8.09 -8.29
CA PRO A 248 -5.60 -7.17 -8.03
C PRO A 248 -6.11 -5.91 -7.29
N PHE A 249 -5.19 -5.14 -6.69
CA PHE A 249 -5.47 -3.86 -6.00
C PHE A 249 -6.50 -3.91 -4.87
N ARG A 250 -6.73 -5.07 -4.25
CA ARG A 250 -7.75 -5.25 -3.19
C ARG A 250 -7.69 -4.16 -2.10
N ASN A 251 -6.50 -3.82 -1.60
CA ASN A 251 -6.35 -2.84 -0.53
C ASN A 251 -6.78 -1.43 -0.95
N ASP A 252 -6.38 -0.97 -2.15
CA ASP A 252 -6.87 0.30 -2.72
C ASP A 252 -8.36 0.29 -2.88
N ILE A 253 -8.88 -0.80 -3.44
CA ILE A 253 -10.27 -0.92 -3.79
C ILE A 253 -11.11 -0.70 -2.53
N LEU A 254 -10.75 -1.37 -1.42
CA LEU A 254 -11.42 -1.21 -0.14
C LEU A 254 -11.22 0.20 0.44
N LEU A 255 -9.98 0.73 0.44
CA LEU A 255 -9.67 2.05 0.98
C LEU A 255 -10.34 3.18 0.23
N TYR A 256 -10.20 3.24 -1.09
CA TYR A 256 -10.86 4.23 -1.91
C TYR A 256 -12.37 4.11 -1.82
N SER A 257 -12.92 2.90 -1.71
CA SER A 257 -14.37 2.74 -1.52
C SER A 257 -14.85 3.37 -0.22
N SER A 258 -14.09 3.16 0.86
CA SER A 258 -14.37 3.78 2.15
C SER A 258 -14.18 5.30 2.15
N LYS A 259 -13.09 5.81 1.53
CA LYS A 259 -12.85 7.25 1.35
C LYS A 259 -13.96 7.93 0.56
N VAL A 260 -14.39 7.32 -0.55
CA VAL A 260 -15.50 7.85 -1.35
C VAL A 260 -16.74 8.01 -0.48
N GLN A 261 -17.10 6.98 0.30
CA GLN A 261 -18.23 7.06 1.21
C GLN A 261 -18.12 8.21 2.22
N TYR A 262 -16.93 8.37 2.81
CA TYR A 262 -16.64 9.44 3.75
C TYR A 262 -16.89 10.82 3.13
N PHE A 263 -16.27 11.11 1.99
CA PHE A 263 -16.34 12.43 1.36
C PHE A 263 -17.74 12.77 0.83
N VAL A 264 -18.45 11.81 0.23
CA VAL A 264 -19.81 12.07 -0.30
C VAL A 264 -20.88 12.05 0.79
N ASN A 265 -20.53 11.66 2.03
CA ASN A 265 -21.42 11.62 3.18
C ASN A 265 -22.72 10.83 2.93
N LEU A 266 -22.59 9.62 2.38
CA LEU A 266 -23.70 8.67 2.19
C LEU A 266 -23.51 7.47 3.13
N GLY A 267 -24.43 7.17 4.05
CA GLY A 267 -24.26 6.03 4.96
C GLY A 267 -24.36 4.65 4.31
N TYR A 268 -25.02 4.53 3.16
CA TYR A 268 -25.13 3.29 2.38
C TYR A 268 -25.08 3.56 0.87
N LEU A 269 -24.15 2.94 0.14
CA LEU A 269 -24.03 3.12 -1.31
C LEU A 269 -23.34 1.92 -1.97
N ALA A 270 -23.43 1.86 -3.30
CA ALA A 270 -22.59 1.00 -4.13
C ALA A 270 -21.65 1.85 -4.97
N LEU A 271 -20.44 1.36 -5.17
CA LEU A 271 -19.42 1.95 -6.03
C LEU A 271 -19.09 0.98 -7.13
N ASP A 272 -19.06 1.49 -8.35
CA ASP A 272 -18.65 0.70 -9.50
C ASP A 272 -17.29 1.20 -9.94
N ARG A 273 -16.34 0.27 -10.03
CA ARG A 273 -14.94 0.54 -10.28
C ARG A 273 -14.42 -0.30 -11.43
N VAL A 274 -13.40 0.19 -12.11
CA VAL A 274 -12.65 -0.58 -13.10
C VAL A 274 -11.22 -0.68 -12.65
N ILE A 275 -10.61 -1.84 -12.81
CA ILE A 275 -9.20 -2.04 -12.54
C ILE A 275 -8.42 -1.79 -13.82
N THR A 276 -7.51 -0.82 -13.79
CA THR A 276 -6.60 -0.47 -14.89
C THR A 276 -5.15 -0.72 -14.48
N ASN A 277 -4.21 -0.61 -15.44
CA ASN A 277 -2.78 -0.70 -15.14
C ASN A 277 -2.27 0.40 -14.20
N THR A 278 -2.97 1.53 -14.09
CA THR A 278 -2.63 2.62 -13.17
C THR A 278 -3.43 2.57 -11.86
N GLY A 279 -4.08 1.43 -11.59
CA GLY A 279 -4.88 1.21 -10.40
C GLY A 279 -6.39 1.25 -10.64
N PRO A 280 -7.16 1.14 -9.55
CA PRO A 280 -8.60 1.05 -9.64
C PRO A 280 -9.18 2.47 -9.80
N LYS A 281 -9.93 2.70 -10.88
CA LYS A 281 -10.64 3.96 -11.17
C LYS A 281 -12.13 3.88 -10.83
N LEU A 282 -12.72 4.97 -10.34
CA LEU A 282 -14.15 5.05 -10.05
C LEU A 282 -14.94 5.36 -11.32
N LEU A 283 -15.99 4.57 -11.60
CA LEU A 283 -16.90 4.80 -12.72
C LEU A 283 -18.14 5.58 -12.29
N GLU A 284 -18.84 5.09 -11.27
CA GLU A 284 -20.10 5.67 -10.80
C GLU A 284 -20.33 5.41 -9.30
N ILE A 285 -21.11 6.29 -8.69
CA ILE A 285 -21.64 6.15 -7.33
C ILE A 285 -23.13 5.88 -7.43
N ASN A 286 -23.55 4.77 -6.84
CA ASN A 286 -24.95 4.36 -6.78
C ASN A 286 -25.46 4.53 -5.34
N ALA A 287 -26.09 5.68 -5.07
CA ALA A 287 -26.72 5.94 -3.77
C ALA A 287 -27.90 4.99 -3.44
N ARG A 288 -28.35 4.20 -4.42
CA ARG A 288 -29.44 3.22 -4.31
C ARG A 288 -28.96 1.82 -4.73
N ALA A 289 -27.98 1.28 -4.01
CA ALA A 289 -27.31 0.03 -4.38
C ALA A 289 -28.28 -1.16 -4.58
N GLY A 290 -28.17 -1.82 -5.73
CA GLY A 290 -28.89 -3.07 -6.02
C GLY A 290 -28.48 -4.21 -5.07
N LEU A 291 -29.42 -5.13 -4.79
CA LEU A 291 -29.22 -6.22 -3.82
C LEU A 291 -28.70 -7.53 -4.44
N GLU A 292 -28.51 -7.59 -5.76
CA GLU A 292 -28.03 -8.82 -6.42
C GLU A 292 -26.67 -9.28 -5.91
N VAL A 293 -25.79 -8.35 -5.51
CA VAL A 293 -24.49 -8.69 -4.90
C VAL A 293 -24.64 -9.54 -3.64
N GLN A 294 -25.76 -9.43 -2.91
CA GLN A 294 -26.03 -10.25 -1.73
C GLN A 294 -26.12 -11.73 -2.10
N LYS A 295 -26.84 -12.03 -3.19
CA LYS A 295 -27.02 -13.40 -3.69
C LYS A 295 -25.71 -13.91 -4.25
N ILE A 296 -25.04 -13.08 -5.06
CA ILE A 296 -23.84 -13.48 -5.78
C ILE A 296 -22.69 -13.68 -4.81
N ALA A 297 -22.38 -12.73 -3.93
CA ALA A 297 -21.30 -12.85 -2.96
C ALA A 297 -21.63 -13.76 -1.75
N ASP A 298 -22.74 -14.50 -1.80
CA ASP A 298 -23.20 -15.41 -0.75
C ASP A 298 -23.12 -14.80 0.67
N ILE A 299 -23.70 -13.61 0.81
CA ILE A 299 -23.62 -12.82 2.05
C ILE A 299 -25.01 -12.52 2.59
N ARG A 300 -25.19 -12.61 3.91
CA ARG A 300 -26.44 -12.22 4.59
C ARG A 300 -26.36 -10.75 4.96
N LEU A 301 -26.67 -9.87 4.00
CA LEU A 301 -26.38 -8.45 4.11
C LEU A 301 -27.12 -7.81 5.30
N LYS A 302 -28.37 -8.20 5.60
CA LYS A 302 -29.10 -7.65 6.76
C LYS A 302 -28.36 -7.94 8.07
N SER A 303 -27.88 -9.17 8.27
CA SER A 303 -27.13 -9.55 9.48
C SER A 303 -25.82 -8.77 9.61
N VAL A 304 -25.11 -8.56 8.50
CA VAL A 304 -23.87 -7.78 8.47
C VAL A 304 -24.13 -6.32 8.81
N LEU A 305 -25.11 -5.69 8.16
CA LEU A 305 -25.43 -4.28 8.39
C LEU A 305 -25.92 -4.03 9.82
N GLN A 306 -26.67 -4.96 10.40
CA GLN A 306 -27.11 -4.86 11.81
C GLN A 306 -25.92 -4.87 12.76
N LYS A 307 -24.94 -5.78 12.59
CA LYS A 307 -23.73 -5.83 13.42
C LYS A 307 -22.90 -4.53 13.34
N LEU A 308 -22.87 -3.91 12.17
CA LEU A 308 -22.17 -2.64 11.95
C LEU A 308 -23.01 -1.42 12.39
N GLY A 309 -24.30 -1.62 12.63
CA GLY A 309 -25.27 -0.57 12.92
C GLY A 309 -24.92 0.24 14.16
N ASP A 310 -24.31 -0.37 15.17
CA ASP A 310 -23.97 0.30 16.43
C ASP A 310 -22.56 0.88 16.46
N LEU A 311 -21.73 0.53 15.48
CA LEU A 311 -20.37 1.04 15.39
C LEU A 311 -20.35 2.50 14.93
N ARG A 312 -19.55 3.31 15.64
CA ARG A 312 -19.16 4.66 15.22
C ARG A 312 -17.78 4.59 14.59
N ILE A 313 -17.76 4.57 13.26
CA ILE A 313 -16.52 4.53 12.47
C ILE A 313 -16.39 5.90 11.81
N GLN A 314 -15.37 6.64 12.20
CA GLN A 314 -15.10 7.99 11.71
C GLN A 314 -13.94 8.02 10.72
N ASP A 315 -13.19 6.92 10.61
CA ASP A 315 -12.00 6.83 9.80
C ASP A 315 -12.13 5.71 8.74
N PRO A 316 -11.91 6.03 7.45
CA PRO A 316 -11.94 5.06 6.36
C PRO A 316 -11.01 3.86 6.53
N GLU A 317 -9.79 4.04 7.05
CA GLU A 317 -8.82 2.95 7.23
C GLU A 317 -9.32 1.97 8.28
N LYS A 318 -9.82 2.49 9.41
CA LYS A 318 -10.45 1.66 10.44
C LYS A 318 -11.64 0.87 9.88
N GLY A 319 -12.44 1.47 9.00
CA GLY A 319 -13.53 0.78 8.31
C GLY A 319 -13.05 -0.37 7.43
N VAL A 320 -11.93 -0.18 6.73
CA VAL A 320 -11.28 -1.24 5.93
C VAL A 320 -10.71 -2.35 6.80
N ASP A 321 -10.07 -2.02 7.91
CA ASP A 321 -9.50 -3.01 8.82
C ASP A 321 -10.61 -3.89 9.42
N ILE A 322 -11.72 -3.27 9.84
CA ILE A 322 -12.92 -3.99 10.27
C ILE A 322 -13.42 -4.93 9.17
N ALA A 323 -13.50 -4.46 7.92
CA ALA A 323 -13.91 -5.31 6.80
C ALA A 323 -12.96 -6.51 6.61
N LYS A 324 -11.65 -6.28 6.63
CA LYS A 324 -10.65 -7.34 6.49
C LYS A 324 -10.79 -8.39 7.58
N THR A 325 -10.95 -7.97 8.84
CA THR A 325 -11.08 -8.87 9.98
C THR A 325 -12.41 -9.62 9.99
N LEU A 326 -13.53 -8.93 9.72
CA LEU A 326 -14.85 -9.56 9.75
C LEU A 326 -15.07 -10.57 8.63
N PHE A 327 -14.44 -10.35 7.47
CA PHE A 327 -14.67 -11.17 6.27
C PHE A 327 -13.50 -12.09 5.91
N SER A 328 -12.39 -12.13 6.66
CA SER A 328 -11.32 -13.11 6.43
C SER A 328 -11.70 -14.51 6.93
N ARG A 329 -12.21 -15.36 6.04
CA ARG A 329 -12.44 -16.79 6.35
C ARG A 329 -11.13 -17.53 6.68
N GLU A 330 -10.01 -17.14 6.06
CA GLU A 330 -8.67 -17.74 6.20
C GLU A 330 -8.11 -17.66 7.63
N ALA A 331 -8.28 -16.50 8.30
CA ALA A 331 -7.82 -16.33 9.69
C ALA A 331 -8.59 -17.19 10.71
N SER A 332 -9.84 -17.57 10.39
CA SER A 332 -10.67 -18.34 11.31
C SER A 332 -10.42 -19.85 11.22
N GLN A 333 -9.84 -20.35 10.12
CA GLN A 333 -9.57 -21.77 9.89
C GLN A 333 -8.09 -22.16 10.07
N GLU A 334 -7.12 -21.34 9.63
CA GLU A 334 -5.68 -21.69 9.75
C GLU A 334 -5.18 -21.65 11.20
N LEU A 335 -5.71 -20.76 12.03
CA LEU A 335 -5.27 -20.56 13.42
C LEU A 335 -5.64 -21.71 14.36
N LYS A 336 -6.52 -22.64 13.95
CA LYS A 336 -7.06 -23.65 14.86
C LYS A 336 -6.32 -24.99 14.87
N MET A 337 -5.43 -25.32 13.92
CA MET A 337 -4.96 -26.72 13.80
C MET A 337 -3.52 -27.02 13.34
N SER A 338 -2.67 -26.08 12.90
CA SER A 338 -1.33 -26.43 12.38
C SER A 338 -0.19 -26.26 13.40
N LYS A 339 0.58 -27.34 13.64
CA LYS A 339 1.82 -27.33 14.43
C LYS A 339 2.99 -26.78 13.60
N ILE A 340 3.94 -26.10 14.24
CA ILE A 340 4.98 -25.28 13.57
C ILE A 340 6.36 -25.92 13.68
N LEU A 341 7.15 -25.93 12.60
CA LEU A 341 8.60 -26.23 12.61
C LEU A 341 9.39 -25.03 12.07
N TYR A 342 10.61 -24.84 12.54
CA TYR A 342 11.57 -23.84 12.05
C TYR A 342 12.54 -24.49 11.05
N LEU A 343 13.18 -23.71 10.17
CA LEU A 343 14.19 -24.24 9.23
C LEU A 343 15.37 -24.91 9.93
N SER A 344 15.70 -24.45 11.13
CA SER A 344 16.69 -25.05 12.01
C SER A 344 16.31 -24.70 13.46
N GLN A 345 16.30 -25.68 14.37
CA GLN A 345 15.96 -25.49 15.78
C GLN A 345 16.54 -26.60 16.66
N SER A 346 16.75 -26.32 17.95
CA SER A 346 17.06 -27.37 18.92
C SER A 346 15.83 -28.27 19.16
N ALA A 347 16.08 -29.57 19.30
CA ALA A 347 15.09 -30.57 19.65
C ALA A 347 15.71 -31.66 20.54
N LYS A 348 14.88 -32.57 21.05
CA LYS A 348 15.31 -33.74 21.81
C LYS A 348 14.95 -35.01 21.04
N LEU A 349 15.93 -35.85 20.78
CA LEU A 349 15.75 -37.21 20.29
C LEU A 349 15.50 -38.12 21.50
N LYS A 350 14.36 -38.80 21.54
CA LYS A 350 14.04 -39.79 22.58
C LYS A 350 14.02 -41.18 21.97
N LEU A 351 14.79 -42.09 22.54
CA LEU A 351 14.95 -43.47 22.13
C LEU A 351 14.27 -44.37 23.15
N TYR A 352 13.52 -45.37 22.70
CA TYR A 352 12.85 -46.33 23.58
C TYR A 352 13.18 -47.77 23.18
N ALA A 353 13.64 -48.56 24.14
CA ALA A 353 13.91 -49.98 24.03
C ALA A 353 13.54 -50.68 25.35
N GLU A 354 12.78 -51.77 25.28
CA GLU A 354 12.54 -52.69 26.43
C GLU A 354 12.11 -52.01 27.75
N GLY A 355 11.32 -50.93 27.66
CA GLY A 355 10.83 -50.19 28.83
C GLY A 355 11.79 -49.12 29.37
N GLN A 356 12.94 -48.92 28.74
CA GLN A 356 13.90 -47.86 29.04
C GLN A 356 13.84 -46.71 28.02
N GLU A 357 14.13 -45.49 28.48
CA GLU A 357 14.15 -44.25 27.67
C GLU A 357 15.53 -43.58 27.75
N GLU A 358 16.10 -43.23 26.59
CA GLU A 358 17.30 -42.40 26.47
C GLU A 358 16.96 -41.10 25.73
N THR A 359 17.44 -39.95 26.21
CA THR A 359 17.15 -38.63 25.59
C THR A 359 18.44 -37.88 25.24
N HIS A 360 18.52 -37.37 24.00
CA HIS A 360 19.64 -36.57 23.52
C HIS A 360 19.19 -35.24 22.95
N SER A 361 19.98 -34.19 23.20
CA SER A 361 19.79 -32.91 22.54
C SER A 361 20.36 -32.97 21.13
N ILE A 362 19.57 -32.54 20.16
CA ILE A 362 19.91 -32.60 18.74
C ILE A 362 19.59 -31.27 18.03
N LEU A 363 20.26 -31.04 16.91
CA LEU A 363 19.88 -30.01 15.95
C LEU A 363 18.89 -30.58 14.92
N LEU A 364 17.68 -30.04 14.89
CA LEU A 364 16.63 -30.41 13.95
C LEU A 364 16.55 -29.38 12.83
N GLU A 365 16.77 -29.82 11.59
CA GLU A 365 16.72 -28.96 10.42
C GLU A 365 15.68 -29.42 9.41
N VAL A 366 15.19 -28.51 8.59
CA VAL A 366 14.25 -28.80 7.51
C VAL A 366 14.95 -28.54 6.19
N ASP A 367 15.06 -29.59 5.39
CA ASP A 367 15.59 -29.54 4.03
C ASP A 367 14.48 -29.97 3.06
N LEU A 368 14.03 -29.03 2.24
CA LEU A 368 12.95 -29.27 1.28
C LEU A 368 13.43 -29.91 -0.02
N ASP A 369 14.74 -29.92 -0.27
CA ASP A 369 15.36 -30.57 -1.44
C ASP A 369 15.59 -32.06 -1.17
N SER A 370 15.79 -32.43 0.10
CA SER A 370 15.86 -33.84 0.51
C SER A 370 14.49 -34.51 0.56
N LYS A 371 14.32 -35.62 -0.17
CA LYS A 371 13.07 -36.41 -0.16
C LYS A 371 12.86 -37.21 1.13
N LYS A 372 13.93 -37.55 1.84
CA LYS A 372 13.94 -38.45 3.01
C LYS A 372 14.49 -37.73 4.24
N ASN A 373 14.19 -38.23 5.43
CA ASN A 373 14.83 -37.70 6.64
C ASN A 373 16.24 -38.28 6.77
N LEU A 374 17.18 -37.51 7.29
CA LEU A 374 18.57 -37.93 7.49
C LEU A 374 18.94 -37.80 8.96
N ILE A 375 19.78 -38.72 9.45
CA ILE A 375 20.34 -38.68 10.80
C ILE A 375 21.86 -38.75 10.74
N SER A 376 22.55 -38.02 11.61
CA SER A 376 24.01 -38.04 11.65
C SER A 376 24.58 -39.40 12.08
N PRO A 377 25.82 -39.76 11.67
CA PRO A 377 26.40 -41.08 11.95
C PRO A 377 26.55 -41.42 13.44
N ASP A 378 26.86 -40.43 14.28
CA ASP A 378 26.96 -40.58 15.74
C ASP A 378 25.62 -40.97 16.37
N LEU A 379 24.53 -40.32 15.94
CA LEU A 379 23.18 -40.65 16.39
C LEU A 379 22.71 -41.99 15.82
N TYR A 380 23.08 -42.33 14.58
CA TYR A 380 22.77 -43.62 13.97
C TYR A 380 23.40 -44.78 14.76
N GLN A 381 24.70 -44.67 15.08
CA GLN A 381 25.41 -45.67 15.87
C GLN A 381 24.77 -45.82 17.25
N ARG A 382 24.47 -44.69 17.92
CA ARG A 382 23.85 -44.72 19.25
C ARG A 382 22.46 -45.35 19.25
N ILE A 383 21.65 -45.09 18.23
CA ILE A 383 20.35 -45.76 18.06
C ILE A 383 20.51 -47.28 17.93
N SER A 384 21.52 -47.71 17.17
CA SER A 384 21.85 -49.13 16.98
C SER A 384 22.31 -49.77 18.29
N ASP A 385 23.24 -49.12 19.00
CA ASP A 385 23.81 -49.63 20.26
C ASP A 385 22.75 -49.72 21.36
N PHE A 386 21.84 -48.74 21.45
CA PHE A 386 20.72 -48.74 22.40
C PHE A 386 19.61 -49.74 22.02
N GLY A 387 19.60 -50.27 20.80
CA GLY A 387 18.56 -51.18 20.33
C GLY A 387 17.16 -50.54 20.24
N ALA A 388 17.10 -49.24 19.91
CA ALA A 388 15.85 -48.47 19.96
C ALA A 388 14.77 -49.04 19.00
N LYS A 389 13.61 -49.43 19.56
CA LYS A 389 12.44 -49.89 18.78
C LYS A 389 11.51 -48.74 18.39
N GLN A 390 11.54 -47.63 19.13
CA GLN A 390 10.77 -46.42 18.84
C GLN A 390 11.63 -45.17 19.03
N ILE A 391 11.44 -44.21 18.13
CA ILE A 391 12.22 -42.97 18.09
C ILE A 391 11.27 -41.79 17.99
N PHE A 392 11.46 -40.81 18.86
CA PHE A 392 10.68 -39.60 18.91
C PHE A 392 11.58 -38.37 18.79
N ILE A 393 11.10 -37.37 18.07
CA ILE A 393 11.70 -36.03 18.09
C ILE A 393 10.73 -35.10 18.77
N ASP A 394 11.13 -34.61 19.92
CA ASP A 394 10.40 -33.66 20.74
C ASP A 394 11.02 -32.28 20.57
N ALA A 395 10.26 -31.38 19.95
CA ALA A 395 10.61 -29.99 19.77
C ALA A 395 9.75 -29.15 20.75
N PRO A 396 10.18 -29.02 22.03
CA PRO A 396 9.38 -28.41 23.09
C PRO A 396 9.06 -26.93 22.82
N ASP A 397 9.93 -26.25 22.09
CA ASP A 397 9.78 -24.87 21.63
C ASP A 397 8.60 -24.64 20.68
N THR A 398 8.06 -25.71 20.08
CA THR A 398 6.98 -25.64 19.09
C THR A 398 5.86 -26.64 19.31
N ASP A 399 5.85 -27.36 20.45
CA ASP A 399 4.89 -28.42 20.78
C ASP A 399 4.75 -29.49 19.67
N VAL A 400 5.85 -29.71 18.94
CA VAL A 400 5.94 -30.72 17.87
C VAL A 400 6.55 -32.00 18.43
N LEU A 401 5.84 -33.10 18.24
CA LEU A 401 6.31 -34.44 18.52
C LEU A 401 6.22 -35.27 17.24
N ILE A 402 7.37 -35.65 16.69
CA ILE A 402 7.47 -36.55 15.53
C ILE A 402 7.69 -37.96 16.07
N LYS A 403 6.77 -38.89 15.78
CA LYS A 403 6.83 -40.28 16.25
C LYS A 403 7.34 -41.19 15.14
N ASN A 404 8.17 -42.17 15.50
CA ASN A 404 8.66 -43.24 14.62
C ASN A 404 9.23 -42.70 13.31
N LEU A 405 10.21 -41.79 13.43
CA LEU A 405 10.88 -41.20 12.27
C LEU A 405 11.54 -42.30 11.42
N LYS A 406 11.22 -42.34 10.12
CA LYS A 406 11.99 -43.12 9.14
C LYS A 406 13.12 -42.25 8.59
N TYR A 407 14.36 -42.71 8.63
CA TYR A 407 15.55 -41.93 8.27
C TYR A 407 16.59 -42.78 7.52
N GLU A 408 17.55 -42.10 6.91
CA GLU A 408 18.76 -42.67 6.31
C GLU A 408 20.01 -42.01 6.91
N LEU A 409 21.17 -42.62 6.69
CA LEU A 409 22.44 -42.07 7.16
C LEU A 409 22.74 -40.75 6.43
N GLY A 410 22.96 -39.70 7.20
CA GLY A 410 23.31 -38.36 6.74
C GLY A 410 24.73 -37.95 7.12
N THR A 411 24.98 -36.64 7.15
CA THR A 411 26.28 -36.04 7.47
C THR A 411 26.17 -35.03 8.62
N GLY A 412 27.27 -34.79 9.34
CA GLY A 412 27.34 -33.92 10.52
C GLY A 412 27.35 -34.71 11.84
N GLU A 413 27.22 -34.02 12.96
CA GLU A 413 27.14 -34.59 14.32
C GLU A 413 25.89 -34.09 15.05
N ASN A 414 25.28 -34.92 15.90
CA ASN A 414 24.08 -34.61 16.69
C ASN A 414 22.95 -33.92 15.90
N ARG A 415 22.76 -34.31 14.63
CA ARG A 415 21.87 -33.61 13.69
C ARG A 415 20.82 -34.55 13.09
N VAL A 416 19.61 -34.05 12.98
CA VAL A 416 18.51 -34.68 12.23
C VAL A 416 17.98 -33.70 11.20
N VAL A 417 17.89 -34.14 9.94
CA VAL A 417 17.30 -33.38 8.84
C VAL A 417 15.95 -33.97 8.48
N ILE A 418 14.91 -33.14 8.48
CA ILE A 418 13.55 -33.46 8.09
C ILE A 418 13.37 -33.16 6.61
N GLY A 419 13.19 -34.21 5.82
CA GLY A 419 12.96 -34.12 4.38
C GLY A 419 11.52 -33.76 4.02
N GLN A 420 11.29 -33.45 2.74
CA GLN A 420 10.03 -32.97 2.16
C GLN A 420 8.78 -33.75 2.64
N LYS A 421 8.86 -35.09 2.65
CA LYS A 421 7.72 -35.95 3.04
C LYS A 421 7.26 -35.73 4.48
N THR A 422 8.19 -35.49 5.39
CA THR A 422 7.88 -35.26 6.81
C THR A 422 7.58 -33.78 7.06
N ALA A 423 8.35 -32.90 6.42
CA ALA A 423 8.20 -31.44 6.51
C ALA A 423 6.81 -30.96 6.07
N SER A 424 6.22 -31.59 5.03
CA SER A 424 4.89 -31.25 4.52
C SER A 424 3.73 -31.36 5.54
N LYS A 425 3.95 -32.02 6.68
CA LYS A 425 2.96 -32.17 7.76
C LYS A 425 2.93 -30.99 8.74
N PHE A 426 3.84 -30.04 8.60
CA PHE A 426 4.04 -28.93 9.54
C PHE A 426 4.05 -27.59 8.80
N LEU A 427 3.70 -26.53 9.51
CA LEU A 427 3.92 -25.18 9.00
C LEU A 427 5.40 -24.82 9.21
N ILE A 428 6.17 -24.70 8.12
CA ILE A 428 7.59 -24.37 8.18
C ILE A 428 7.75 -22.85 8.26
N LYS A 429 8.33 -22.36 9.37
CA LYS A 429 8.78 -20.98 9.52
C LYS A 429 10.19 -20.86 8.94
N PRO A 430 10.43 -19.90 8.01
CA PRO A 430 11.73 -19.68 7.38
C PRO A 430 12.70 -18.93 8.30
N LEU A 431 12.77 -19.33 9.57
CA LEU A 431 13.66 -18.77 10.58
C LEU A 431 14.55 -19.92 11.07
N LYS A 432 15.86 -19.70 11.11
CA LYS A 432 16.82 -20.60 11.75
C LYS A 432 16.98 -20.12 13.20
N LYS A 433 16.52 -20.92 14.16
CA LYS A 433 16.66 -20.63 15.61
C LYS A 433 18.09 -20.90 16.12
N GLN A 434 18.89 -21.68 15.40
CA GLN A 434 20.34 -21.65 15.54
C GLN A 434 20.93 -20.87 14.36
N GLU A 435 21.40 -19.66 14.64
CA GLU A 435 22.21 -18.90 13.68
C GLU A 435 23.63 -19.47 13.66
N LEU A 436 24.18 -19.66 12.46
CA LEU A 436 25.62 -19.56 12.26
C LEU A 436 26.04 -18.21 12.84
N SER A 437 26.90 -18.22 13.86
CA SER A 437 27.46 -17.00 14.42
C SER A 437 28.26 -16.28 13.33
N VAL A 438 27.65 -15.27 12.71
CA VAL A 438 28.44 -14.26 12.02
C VAL A 438 29.08 -13.46 13.15
N ASN A 439 30.41 -13.52 13.29
CA ASN A 439 31.14 -12.64 14.21
C ASN A 439 31.06 -11.21 13.69
N ILE A 440 29.90 -10.58 13.90
CA ILE A 440 29.62 -9.18 13.60
C ILE A 440 30.25 -8.29 14.67
N LEU A 441 30.28 -8.80 15.90
CA LEU A 441 30.74 -8.10 17.09
C LEU A 441 32.24 -8.24 17.28
N ASN A 442 32.91 -7.11 17.51
CA ASN A 442 34.31 -7.12 17.90
C ASN A 442 34.45 -7.78 19.29
N PRO A 443 35.13 -8.93 19.41
CA PRO A 443 35.21 -9.68 20.66
C PRO A 443 35.93 -8.88 21.76
N LYS A 444 36.78 -7.91 21.41
CA LYS A 444 37.42 -7.01 22.39
C LYS A 444 36.45 -6.04 23.06
N LYS A 445 35.22 -5.90 22.55
CA LYS A 445 34.21 -4.98 23.08
C LYS A 445 33.19 -5.66 23.98
N ILE A 446 33.16 -6.99 24.03
CA ILE A 446 32.24 -7.78 24.85
C ILE A 446 33.03 -8.65 25.81
N ILE A 447 32.68 -8.56 27.10
CA ILE A 447 33.22 -9.46 28.12
C ILE A 447 32.34 -10.69 28.15
N ALA A 448 32.90 -11.88 27.86
CA ALA A 448 32.13 -13.12 27.70
C ALA A 448 31.21 -13.43 28.89
N MET A 449 31.70 -13.21 30.12
CA MET A 449 30.95 -13.42 31.37
C MET A 449 29.74 -12.48 31.54
N GLU A 450 29.71 -11.34 30.85
CA GLU A 450 28.65 -10.32 30.96
C GLU A 450 27.59 -10.47 29.86
N THR A 451 27.77 -11.42 28.93
CA THR A 451 26.93 -11.57 27.74
C THR A 451 25.45 -11.74 28.10
N ALA A 452 25.12 -12.58 29.07
CA ALA A 452 23.73 -12.82 29.47
C ALA A 452 23.06 -11.54 30.02
N GLN A 453 23.77 -10.76 30.83
CA GLN A 453 23.26 -9.50 31.37
C GLN A 453 23.08 -8.46 30.25
N LEU A 454 23.99 -8.40 29.28
CA LEU A 454 23.87 -7.50 28.13
C LEU A 454 22.65 -7.83 27.25
N HIS A 455 22.26 -9.12 27.12
CA HIS A 455 21.00 -9.48 26.43
C HIS A 455 19.77 -8.91 27.16
N LEU A 456 19.75 -9.02 28.50
CA LEU A 456 18.63 -8.50 29.29
C LEU A 456 18.50 -6.98 29.16
N VAL A 457 19.63 -6.27 29.12
CA VAL A 457 19.68 -4.83 28.86
C VAL A 457 19.11 -4.51 27.47
N ASP A 458 19.58 -5.23 26.44
CA ASP A 458 19.16 -5.06 25.05
C ASP A 458 17.64 -5.25 24.86
N ASP A 459 17.08 -6.32 25.44
CA ASP A 459 15.65 -6.60 25.41
C ASP A 459 14.81 -5.51 26.10
N LYS A 460 15.32 -4.96 27.21
CA LYS A 460 14.64 -3.87 27.94
C LYS A 460 14.68 -2.56 27.13
N VAL A 461 15.82 -2.23 26.52
CA VAL A 461 15.94 -1.06 25.62
C VAL A 461 15.02 -1.19 24.41
N GLU A 462 14.94 -2.36 23.77
CA GLU A 462 14.03 -2.63 22.63
C GLU A 462 12.56 -2.42 23.01
N LYS A 463 12.14 -2.91 24.19
CA LYS A 463 10.77 -2.71 24.69
C LYS A 463 10.45 -1.23 24.91
N LEU A 464 11.37 -0.46 25.50
CA LEU A 464 11.20 0.99 25.71
C LEU A 464 11.14 1.74 24.37
N SER A 465 12.03 1.41 23.44
CA SER A 465 12.09 2.01 22.10
C SER A 465 10.78 1.84 21.33
N LYS A 466 10.19 0.63 21.33
CA LYS A 466 8.89 0.36 20.67
C LYS A 466 7.74 1.19 21.23
N ARG A 467 7.71 1.41 22.55
CA ARG A 467 6.71 2.27 23.20
C ARG A 467 6.86 3.72 22.75
N LEU A 468 8.06 4.19 22.43
CA LEU A 468 8.35 5.58 22.08
C LEU A 468 8.42 5.84 20.56
N ASN A 469 7.70 5.06 19.74
CA ASN A 469 7.62 5.31 18.30
C ASN A 469 6.81 6.58 17.98
N LEU A 470 7.50 7.72 17.89
CA LEU A 470 6.92 9.04 17.61
C LEU A 470 6.18 9.11 16.27
N THR A 471 6.61 8.36 15.24
CA THR A 471 5.95 8.41 13.92
C THR A 471 4.53 7.88 13.97
N ALA A 472 4.28 6.83 14.77
CA ALA A 472 2.94 6.30 14.97
C ALA A 472 2.07 7.22 15.85
N ARG A 473 2.68 7.90 16.83
CA ARG A 473 1.97 8.75 17.81
C ARG A 473 1.58 10.11 17.27
N LEU A 474 2.37 10.67 16.35
CA LEU A 474 2.13 11.97 15.71
C LEU A 474 1.25 11.84 14.46
N ARG A 475 0.30 10.90 14.47
CA ARG A 475 -0.67 10.71 13.38
C ARG A 475 -2.01 11.33 13.79
N PRO A 476 -2.53 12.33 13.04
CA PRO A 476 -3.79 12.96 13.40
C PRO A 476 -4.98 12.02 13.16
N VAL A 477 -5.98 12.07 14.05
CA VAL A 477 -7.19 11.25 13.98
C VAL A 477 -8.26 11.86 13.08
N ASN A 478 -8.21 13.18 12.86
CA ASN A 478 -9.16 13.94 12.04
C ASN A 478 -8.63 14.25 10.62
N TYR A 479 -7.60 13.52 10.17
CA TYR A 479 -6.90 13.73 8.89
C TYR A 479 -7.83 14.02 7.71
N PHE A 480 -8.86 13.18 7.50
CA PHE A 480 -9.74 13.30 6.34
C PHE A 480 -10.68 14.51 6.43
N GLY A 481 -11.09 14.91 7.64
CA GLY A 481 -11.92 16.07 7.85
C GLY A 481 -11.16 17.36 7.56
N GLU A 482 -9.92 17.43 8.04
CA GLU A 482 -9.05 18.57 7.78
C GLU A 482 -8.62 18.67 6.32
N LEU A 483 -8.36 17.53 5.66
CA LEU A 483 -8.10 17.49 4.22
C LEU A 483 -9.30 18.01 3.42
N ASP A 484 -10.51 17.61 3.79
CA ASP A 484 -11.75 18.02 3.13
C ASP A 484 -11.96 19.53 3.23
N ARG A 485 -11.76 20.12 4.42
CA ARG A 485 -11.80 21.57 4.64
C ARG A 485 -10.72 22.29 3.85
N PHE A 486 -9.48 21.82 3.93
CA PHE A 486 -8.34 22.39 3.22
C PHE A 486 -8.57 22.49 1.71
N ILE A 487 -9.11 21.42 1.11
CA ILE A 487 -9.46 21.43 -0.32
C ILE A 487 -10.62 22.38 -0.60
N SER A 488 -11.65 22.38 0.26
CA SER A 488 -12.83 23.24 0.09
C SER A 488 -12.50 24.73 0.14
N GLU A 489 -11.48 25.09 0.94
CA GLU A 489 -10.92 26.44 1.05
C GLU A 489 -9.76 26.70 0.08
N LYS A 490 -9.58 25.84 -0.93
CA LYS A 490 -8.59 25.99 -2.02
C LYS A 490 -7.14 26.13 -1.54
N GLY A 491 -6.81 25.51 -0.42
CA GLY A 491 -5.47 25.57 0.17
C GLY A 491 -5.18 26.80 1.03
N ASN A 492 -6.14 27.73 1.17
CA ASN A 492 -6.00 28.94 1.99
C ASN A 492 -6.41 28.74 3.46
N TYR A 493 -6.50 27.47 3.89
CA TYR A 493 -6.91 27.06 5.23
C TYR A 493 -5.73 26.54 6.01
N ASN A 494 -5.72 26.83 7.32
CA ASN A 494 -4.77 26.23 8.26
C ASN A 494 -5.47 25.11 9.05
N PRO A 495 -5.15 23.84 8.77
CA PRO A 495 -5.72 22.69 9.48
C PRO A 495 -5.56 22.75 11.00
N VAL A 496 -6.59 22.27 11.70
CA VAL A 496 -6.56 22.05 13.15
C VAL A 496 -6.58 20.55 13.41
N PHE A 497 -5.46 20.00 13.85
CA PHE A 497 -5.28 18.55 13.96
C PHE A 497 -5.56 18.02 15.37
N ASP A 498 -6.32 16.93 15.43
CA ASP A 498 -6.55 16.18 16.65
C ASP A 498 -5.58 15.00 16.72
N TYR A 499 -4.92 14.81 17.86
CA TYR A 499 -4.03 13.67 18.10
C TYR A 499 -4.48 12.88 19.31
N LYS A 500 -4.25 11.56 19.27
CA LYS A 500 -4.53 10.67 20.40
C LYS A 500 -3.25 10.34 21.15
N PHE A 501 -2.78 11.29 21.95
CA PHE A 501 -1.61 11.09 22.82
C PHE A 501 -1.93 10.17 24.01
N PRO A 502 -0.95 9.43 24.55
CA PRO A 502 -1.07 8.81 25.88
C PRO A 502 -1.35 9.86 26.96
N SER A 503 -2.03 9.48 28.04
CA SER A 503 -2.20 10.37 29.20
C SER A 503 -0.85 10.81 29.76
N LEU A 504 -0.79 12.04 30.32
CA LEU A 504 0.44 12.57 30.92
C LEU A 504 0.97 11.65 32.02
N ASP A 505 0.11 11.08 32.87
CA ASP A 505 0.50 10.10 33.90
C ASP A 505 1.23 8.88 33.31
N LEU A 506 0.77 8.37 32.17
CA LEU A 506 1.40 7.24 31.51
C LEU A 506 2.74 7.62 30.91
N GLN A 507 2.85 8.84 30.36
CA GLN A 507 4.12 9.38 29.85
C GLN A 507 5.13 9.58 30.99
N ASP A 508 4.69 10.11 32.13
CA ASP A 508 5.53 10.32 33.32
C ASP A 508 5.98 9.00 33.94
N LYS A 509 5.11 7.98 33.93
CA LYS A 509 5.49 6.61 34.29
C LYS A 509 6.59 6.06 33.37
N TRP A 510 6.47 6.25 32.06
CA TRP A 510 7.50 5.81 31.11
C TRP A 510 8.82 6.56 31.30
N ALA A 511 8.76 7.87 31.53
CA ALA A 511 9.94 8.68 31.83
C ALA A 511 10.64 8.21 33.11
N SER A 512 9.86 7.93 34.17
CA SER A 512 10.38 7.41 35.44
C SER A 512 10.99 6.02 35.29
N GLU A 513 10.33 5.11 34.55
CA GLU A 513 10.85 3.77 34.24
C GLU A 513 12.18 3.85 33.46
N LEU A 514 12.26 4.78 32.50
CA LEU A 514 13.48 5.03 31.71
C LEU A 514 14.61 5.56 32.59
N ASN A 515 14.34 6.57 33.42
CA ASN A 515 15.33 7.18 34.33
C ASN A 515 15.84 6.17 35.36
N ALA A 516 14.93 5.42 36.01
CA ALA A 516 15.30 4.38 36.96
C ALA A 516 16.18 3.30 36.29
N PHE A 517 15.89 2.95 35.05
CA PHE A 517 16.72 1.99 34.31
C PHE A 517 18.08 2.57 33.93
N ARG A 518 18.15 3.86 33.57
CA ARG A 518 19.41 4.57 33.30
C ARG A 518 20.31 4.59 34.55
N ASP A 519 19.73 4.88 35.71
CA ASP A 519 20.43 4.89 37.00
C ASP A 519 20.88 3.48 37.43
N GLN A 520 20.05 2.46 37.16
CA GLN A 520 20.43 1.08 37.37
C GLN A 520 21.64 0.69 36.50
N LEU A 521 21.66 1.14 35.24
CA LEU A 521 22.74 0.85 34.30
C LEU A 521 24.04 1.58 34.65
N SER A 522 23.94 2.83 35.14
CA SER A 522 25.11 3.62 35.57
C SER A 522 25.76 3.05 36.83
N LYS A 523 24.97 2.46 37.74
CA LYS A 523 25.44 1.78 38.96
C LYS A 523 25.79 0.30 38.75
N SER A 524 25.65 -0.22 37.53
CA SER A 524 25.95 -1.62 37.25
C SER A 524 27.45 -1.91 37.36
N TYR A 525 27.79 -3.12 37.78
CA TYR A 525 29.18 -3.60 37.85
C TYR A 525 29.72 -4.07 36.47
N LEU A 526 28.93 -3.92 35.41
CA LEU A 526 29.30 -4.35 34.05
C LEU A 526 30.40 -3.46 33.50
N LYS A 527 31.48 -4.07 33.00
CA LYS A 527 32.67 -3.37 32.47
C LYS A 527 32.76 -3.40 30.96
N SER A 528 31.90 -4.15 30.26
CA SER A 528 31.92 -4.25 28.80
C SER A 528 31.77 -2.88 28.14
N PRO A 529 32.70 -2.48 27.24
CA PRO A 529 32.59 -1.26 26.44
C PRO A 529 31.28 -1.15 25.67
N PHE A 530 30.67 -2.29 25.31
CA PHE A 530 29.38 -2.39 24.64
C PHE A 530 28.24 -1.68 25.39
N LEU A 531 28.35 -1.54 26.71
CA LEU A 531 27.39 -0.85 27.56
C LEU A 531 27.17 0.61 27.13
N GLN A 532 28.19 1.24 26.54
CA GLN A 532 28.12 2.63 26.08
C GLN A 532 27.03 2.84 25.03
N LEU A 533 26.85 1.89 24.09
CA LEU A 533 25.81 1.97 23.06
C LEU A 533 24.40 1.99 23.68
N PHE A 534 24.18 1.24 24.76
CA PHE A 534 22.91 1.25 25.49
C PHE A 534 22.69 2.56 26.25
N LYS A 535 23.74 3.11 26.89
CA LYS A 535 23.66 4.39 27.61
C LYS A 535 23.26 5.52 26.67
N GLU A 536 23.92 5.62 25.52
CA GLU A 536 23.58 6.61 24.49
C GLU A 536 22.18 6.38 23.93
N LYS A 537 21.76 5.11 23.77
CA LYS A 537 20.41 4.82 23.30
C LYS A 537 19.34 5.26 24.30
N LEU A 538 19.58 5.07 25.59
CA LEU A 538 18.66 5.53 26.64
C LEU A 538 18.57 7.06 26.69
N GLU A 539 19.67 7.77 26.43
CA GLU A 539 19.68 9.22 26.28
C GLU A 539 18.83 9.68 25.08
N GLU A 540 18.98 9.04 23.92
CA GLU A 540 18.11 9.32 22.76
C GLU A 540 16.62 9.06 23.09
N LEU A 541 16.31 7.98 23.82
CA LEU A 541 14.94 7.67 24.24
C LEU A 541 14.38 8.69 25.25
N ASP A 542 15.23 9.30 26.07
CA ASP A 542 14.84 10.36 27.00
C ASP A 542 14.41 11.61 26.22
N HIS A 543 15.21 12.03 25.22
CA HIS A 543 14.82 13.10 24.30
C HIS A 543 13.50 12.81 23.58
N ARG A 544 13.27 11.58 23.12
CA ARG A 544 11.97 11.20 22.52
C ARG A 544 10.80 11.28 23.51
N THR A 545 11.03 10.96 24.77
CA THR A 545 10.01 11.03 25.83
C THR A 545 9.66 12.48 26.13
N LYS A 546 10.67 13.33 26.29
CA LYS A 546 10.50 14.79 26.44
C LYS A 546 9.78 15.40 25.25
N LEU A 547 10.17 15.03 24.04
CA LEU A 547 9.55 15.50 22.80
C LEU A 547 8.07 15.06 22.69
N LEU A 548 7.72 13.83 23.08
CA LEU A 548 6.33 13.38 23.11
C LEU A 548 5.48 14.21 24.09
N LYS A 549 6.03 14.48 25.29
CA LYS A 549 5.38 15.31 26.30
C LYS A 549 5.23 16.76 25.81
N ALA A 550 6.26 17.30 25.17
CA ALA A 550 6.25 18.63 24.57
C ALA A 550 5.17 18.76 23.47
N TYR A 551 5.04 17.77 22.58
CA TYR A 551 3.93 17.71 21.62
C TYR A 551 2.57 17.59 22.31
N THR A 552 2.45 16.82 23.39
CA THR A 552 1.20 16.70 24.14
C THR A 552 0.77 18.05 24.72
N ASN A 553 1.73 18.83 25.24
CA ASN A 553 1.49 20.13 25.84
C ASN A 553 1.53 21.30 24.85
N GLN A 554 1.84 21.05 23.57
CA GLN A 554 2.12 22.08 22.57
C GLN A 554 3.21 23.09 23.02
N ASP A 555 4.23 22.61 23.74
CA ASP A 555 5.39 23.40 24.18
C ASP A 555 6.39 23.56 23.03
N PHE A 556 6.24 24.60 22.23
CA PHE A 556 7.02 24.79 21.01
C PHE A 556 8.51 25.00 21.25
N SER A 557 8.89 25.69 22.32
CA SER A 557 10.29 25.91 22.68
C SER A 557 10.97 24.59 23.04
N LEU A 558 10.29 23.74 23.82
CA LEU A 558 10.81 22.41 24.15
C LEU A 558 10.80 21.49 22.92
N ILE A 559 9.78 21.57 22.06
CA ILE A 559 9.76 20.80 20.81
C ILE A 559 10.97 21.16 19.92
N GLU A 560 11.30 22.44 19.77
CA GLU A 560 12.47 22.87 18.99
C GLU A 560 13.77 22.35 19.61
N LYS A 561 13.94 22.53 20.93
CA LYS A 561 15.10 22.03 21.68
C LYS A 561 15.31 20.53 21.51
N GLU A 562 14.27 19.73 21.72
CA GLU A 562 14.38 18.27 21.67
C GLU A 562 14.49 17.74 20.22
N ASN A 563 13.93 18.44 19.22
CA ASN A 563 14.21 18.12 17.82
C ASN A 563 15.67 18.40 17.46
N ILE A 564 16.24 19.52 17.93
CA ILE A 564 17.67 19.83 17.71
C ILE A 564 18.55 18.79 18.41
N ALA A 565 18.19 18.34 19.61
CA ALA A 565 18.91 17.27 20.28
C ALA A 565 18.89 15.94 19.49
N LEU A 566 17.75 15.60 18.88
CA LEU A 566 17.59 14.34 18.12
C LEU A 566 18.16 14.38 16.70
N PHE A 567 18.07 15.52 16.02
CA PHE A 567 18.31 15.64 14.58
C PHE A 567 19.38 16.70 14.21
N GLY A 568 19.89 17.45 15.18
CA GLY A 568 20.84 18.55 15.00
C GLY A 568 20.19 19.85 14.50
N SER A 569 20.88 20.97 14.65
CA SER A 569 20.50 22.27 14.07
C SER A 569 20.72 22.32 12.55
N PHE A 570 19.99 23.19 11.86
CA PHE A 570 20.20 23.40 10.42
C PHE A 570 21.59 23.98 10.14
N ASP A 571 22.22 23.47 9.09
CA ASP A 571 23.47 24.03 8.57
C ASP A 571 23.16 25.27 7.70
N PRO A 572 23.61 26.47 8.08
CA PRO A 572 23.34 27.71 7.33
C PRO A 572 23.91 27.68 5.91
N GLU A 573 25.07 27.05 5.70
CA GLU A 573 25.71 26.95 4.39
C GLU A 573 24.89 26.01 3.49
N LEU A 574 24.47 24.88 4.03
CA LEU A 574 23.64 23.91 3.32
C LEU A 574 22.26 24.49 2.96
N LEU A 575 21.68 25.34 3.82
CA LEU A 575 20.46 26.08 3.51
C LEU A 575 20.66 27.07 2.36
N LYS A 576 21.77 27.81 2.38
CA LYS A 576 22.14 28.73 1.30
C LYS A 576 22.26 27.99 -0.03
N ILE A 577 23.03 26.90 -0.06
CA ILE A 577 23.19 26.03 -1.24
C ILE A 577 21.83 25.48 -1.70
N SER A 578 20.99 25.05 -0.76
CA SER A 578 19.67 24.50 -1.08
C SER A 578 18.79 25.53 -1.78
N LYS A 579 18.81 26.77 -1.31
CA LYS A 579 18.08 27.89 -1.89
C LYS A 579 18.63 28.23 -3.28
N GLU A 580 19.93 28.39 -3.42
CA GLU A 580 20.59 28.71 -4.70
C GLU A 580 20.28 27.66 -5.78
N LYS A 581 20.46 26.37 -5.46
CA LYS A 581 20.16 25.28 -6.40
C LYS A 581 18.68 25.23 -6.81
N LEU A 582 17.78 25.51 -5.88
CA LEU A 582 16.34 25.45 -6.13
C LEU A 582 15.88 26.56 -7.09
N PHE A 583 16.41 27.77 -6.94
CA PHE A 583 16.01 28.93 -7.76
C PHE A 583 16.87 29.14 -9.02
N ALA A 584 18.02 28.47 -9.14
CA ALA A 584 18.84 28.47 -10.36
C ALA A 584 18.42 27.40 -11.39
N ALA A 585 17.67 26.37 -10.98
CA ALA A 585 17.25 25.29 -11.86
C ALA A 585 16.08 25.73 -12.76
N GLY A 586 16.29 25.78 -14.08
CA GLY A 586 15.21 25.93 -15.07
C GLY A 586 14.35 24.66 -15.20
N GLU A 587 13.10 24.81 -15.66
CA GLU A 587 12.23 23.66 -15.96
C GLU A 587 12.83 22.82 -17.10
N LYS A 588 13.41 21.66 -16.76
CA LYS A 588 13.78 20.64 -17.75
C LYS A 588 12.70 19.56 -17.77
N ASN A 589 12.08 19.36 -18.93
CA ASN A 589 11.23 18.19 -19.18
C ASN A 589 12.13 16.96 -19.34
N LYS A 590 11.98 15.96 -18.48
CA LYS A 590 12.70 14.69 -18.58
C LYS A 590 12.09 13.80 -19.67
N GLU A 591 12.93 13.24 -20.53
CA GLU A 591 12.62 11.99 -21.22
C GLU A 591 12.75 10.85 -20.21
N ASN A 592 11.64 10.47 -19.59
CA ASN A 592 11.61 9.25 -18.79
C ASN A 592 11.68 8.06 -19.75
N GLY A 593 12.71 7.23 -19.61
CA GLY A 593 12.81 5.96 -20.32
C GLY A 593 11.53 5.12 -20.18
N SER A 594 11.33 4.19 -21.12
CA SER A 594 10.12 3.38 -21.18
C SER A 594 9.77 2.76 -19.81
N PRO A 595 8.55 2.99 -19.30
CA PRO A 595 8.18 2.51 -17.97
C PRO A 595 8.10 0.98 -17.93
N LEU A 596 8.67 0.38 -16.90
CA LEU A 596 8.61 -1.06 -16.65
C LEU A 596 7.19 -1.52 -16.30
N SER A 597 6.81 -2.71 -16.73
CA SER A 597 5.59 -3.39 -16.30
C SER A 597 5.70 -3.86 -14.85
N SER A 598 4.57 -4.13 -14.17
CA SER A 598 4.59 -4.65 -12.81
C SER A 598 5.31 -6.00 -12.70
N GLN A 599 5.20 -6.84 -13.74
CA GLN A 599 5.93 -8.10 -13.81
C GLN A 599 7.44 -7.87 -13.93
N GLN A 600 7.88 -6.99 -14.83
CA GLN A 600 9.30 -6.65 -15.01
C GLN A 600 9.90 -6.06 -13.73
N VAL A 601 9.17 -5.20 -13.03
CA VAL A 601 9.60 -4.65 -11.74
C VAL A 601 9.80 -5.78 -10.72
N ARG A 602 8.85 -6.72 -10.63
CA ARG A 602 8.98 -7.86 -9.71
C ARG A 602 10.17 -8.74 -10.05
N GLU A 603 10.30 -9.16 -11.31
CA GLU A 603 11.41 -10.00 -11.78
C GLU A 603 12.77 -9.32 -11.53
N TYR A 604 12.85 -8.01 -11.77
CA TYR A 604 14.06 -7.24 -11.49
C TYR A 604 14.39 -7.26 -9.99
N ILE A 605 13.40 -7.05 -9.12
CA ILE A 605 13.61 -7.07 -7.66
C ILE A 605 14.02 -8.47 -7.20
N GLU A 606 13.35 -9.53 -7.66
CA GLU A 606 13.67 -10.92 -7.31
C GLU A 606 15.08 -11.29 -7.75
N LYS A 607 15.47 -10.91 -8.96
CA LYS A 607 16.84 -11.06 -9.46
C LYS A 607 17.83 -10.29 -8.59
N TYR A 608 17.55 -9.02 -8.32
CA TYR A 608 18.41 -8.13 -7.52
C TYR A 608 18.64 -8.66 -6.10
N LEU A 609 17.60 -9.22 -5.46
CA LEU A 609 17.69 -9.88 -4.15
C LEU A 609 18.51 -11.16 -4.22
N THR A 610 18.29 -11.98 -5.25
CA THR A 610 19.00 -13.25 -5.46
C THR A 610 20.50 -13.03 -5.65
N GLU A 611 20.89 -12.06 -6.47
CA GLU A 611 22.30 -11.67 -6.69
C GLU A 611 23.01 -11.23 -5.41
N ARG A 612 22.24 -10.75 -4.41
CA ARG A 612 22.74 -10.32 -3.10
C ARG A 612 22.59 -11.39 -2.01
N GLY A 613 22.14 -12.59 -2.37
CA GLY A 613 21.91 -13.69 -1.43
C GLY A 613 20.81 -13.40 -0.40
N ILE A 614 19.85 -12.53 -0.73
CA ILE A 614 18.73 -12.18 0.14
C ILE A 614 17.51 -13.03 -0.25
N PHE A 615 17.10 -13.93 0.64
CA PHE A 615 15.98 -14.84 0.41
C PHE A 615 14.87 -14.65 1.46
N GLY A 616 13.63 -15.04 1.11
CA GLY A 616 12.51 -15.06 2.06
C GLY A 616 11.87 -13.69 2.35
N VAL A 617 12.15 -12.67 1.55
CA VAL A 617 11.55 -11.34 1.65
C VAL A 617 10.32 -11.28 0.73
N GLU A 618 9.15 -11.02 1.31
CA GLU A 618 7.90 -10.97 0.55
C GLU A 618 7.78 -9.64 -0.20
N ILE A 619 7.52 -9.70 -1.51
CA ILE A 619 7.19 -8.51 -2.31
C ILE A 619 5.68 -8.28 -2.25
N VAL A 620 5.27 -7.22 -1.58
CA VAL A 620 3.87 -6.84 -1.40
C VAL A 620 3.55 -5.60 -2.21
N GLU A 621 2.75 -5.77 -3.25
CA GLU A 621 2.28 -4.64 -4.01
C GLU A 621 1.01 -4.04 -3.38
N SER A 622 1.09 -2.78 -2.95
CA SER A 622 -0.02 -2.04 -2.34
C SER A 622 -0.08 -0.62 -2.87
N SER A 623 -1.06 -0.36 -3.71
CA SER A 623 -2.15 0.56 -3.40
C SER A 623 -1.94 1.74 -2.43
N THR A 624 -1.88 1.41 -1.14
CA THR A 624 -2.06 2.35 -0.03
C THR A 624 -0.75 2.92 0.47
N THR A 625 0.37 2.50 -0.11
CA THR A 625 1.71 2.94 0.31
C THR A 625 1.95 4.35 -0.21
N PHE A 626 2.33 5.26 0.70
CA PHE A 626 2.60 6.66 0.37
C PHE A 626 3.96 6.87 -0.33
N SER A 627 4.89 5.90 -0.21
CA SER A 627 6.17 5.88 -0.91
C SER A 627 6.12 4.96 -2.14
N ARG A 628 6.98 5.23 -3.15
CA ARG A 628 7.09 4.41 -4.38
C ARG A 628 7.46 2.97 -4.03
N MET A 629 8.46 2.82 -3.18
CA MET A 629 8.84 1.58 -2.53
C MET A 629 9.11 1.88 -1.05
N SER A 630 8.96 0.89 -0.19
CA SER A 630 9.46 0.96 1.20
C SER A 630 9.64 -0.44 1.77
N ILE A 631 10.54 -0.56 2.72
CA ILE A 631 10.66 -1.78 3.51
C ILE A 631 9.81 -1.69 4.77
N SER A 632 8.91 -2.66 4.96
CA SER A 632 8.21 -2.85 6.23
C SER A 632 8.78 -4.04 6.97
N ILE A 633 9.07 -3.82 8.26
CA ILE A 633 9.64 -4.84 9.14
C ILE A 633 8.59 -5.20 10.19
N GLY A 634 8.04 -6.42 10.09
CA GLY A 634 7.08 -6.97 11.05
C GLY A 634 7.57 -8.32 11.58
N LYS A 635 6.73 -9.37 11.48
CA LYS A 635 7.17 -10.77 11.72
C LYS A 635 8.18 -11.25 10.66
N THR A 636 8.07 -10.71 9.44
CA THR A 636 8.99 -10.90 8.32
C THR A 636 9.28 -9.54 7.69
N ALA A 637 10.42 -9.41 7.00
CA ALA A 637 10.71 -8.24 6.17
C ALA A 637 9.89 -8.33 4.87
N LYS A 638 9.30 -7.21 4.45
CA LYS A 638 8.54 -7.11 3.20
C LYS A 638 8.93 -5.87 2.43
N ILE A 639 9.03 -6.00 1.11
CA ILE A 639 9.20 -4.87 0.19
C ILE A 639 7.83 -4.46 -0.30
N ASN A 640 7.37 -3.27 0.11
CA ASN A 640 6.10 -2.73 -0.31
C ASN A 640 6.30 -1.86 -1.55
N ILE A 641 5.57 -2.16 -2.63
CA ILE A 641 5.64 -1.41 -3.88
C ILE A 641 4.30 -0.74 -4.14
N SER A 642 4.31 0.55 -4.46
CA SER A 642 3.10 1.26 -4.87
C SER A 642 2.68 0.84 -6.28
N LYS A 643 1.47 0.28 -6.42
CA LYS A 643 1.01 -0.21 -7.73
C LYS A 643 0.65 0.89 -8.73
N ASN A 644 0.45 2.12 -8.26
CA ASN A 644 0.00 3.24 -9.10
C ASN A 644 1.16 4.03 -9.70
N ILE A 645 2.40 3.57 -9.47
CA ILE A 645 3.62 4.27 -9.82
C ILE A 645 4.39 3.43 -10.83
N ARG A 646 4.70 4.05 -11.97
CA ARG A 646 5.57 3.47 -12.98
C ARG A 646 7.02 3.76 -12.60
N PHE A 647 7.91 2.82 -12.87
CA PHE A 647 9.35 2.96 -12.65
C PHE A 647 10.04 2.88 -14.01
N SER A 648 10.98 3.79 -14.27
CA SER A 648 12.04 3.48 -15.23
C SER A 648 13.02 2.49 -14.59
N GLU A 649 13.82 1.82 -15.41
CA GLU A 649 14.85 0.88 -14.91
C GLU A 649 15.87 1.58 -13.99
N ASN A 650 16.32 2.77 -14.39
CA ASN A 650 17.26 3.57 -13.58
C ASN A 650 16.64 3.98 -12.24
N GLU A 651 15.38 4.42 -12.23
CA GLU A 651 14.67 4.75 -10.98
C GLU A 651 14.55 3.54 -10.05
N LEU A 652 14.22 2.37 -10.60
CA LEU A 652 14.10 1.14 -9.82
C LEU A 652 15.45 0.74 -9.21
N LYS A 653 16.52 0.83 -9.99
CA LYS A 653 17.89 0.54 -9.55
C LYS A 653 18.32 1.45 -8.39
N LEU A 654 18.06 2.76 -8.50
CA LEU A 654 18.36 3.75 -7.44
C LEU A 654 17.58 3.46 -6.16
N ILE A 655 16.29 3.18 -6.28
CA ILE A 655 15.43 2.86 -5.14
C ILE A 655 15.87 1.57 -4.45
N LEU A 656 16.27 0.54 -5.21
CA LEU A 656 16.76 -0.71 -4.64
C LEU A 656 18.10 -0.52 -3.93
N ALA A 657 19.00 0.29 -4.49
CA ALA A 657 20.25 0.63 -3.82
C ALA A 657 20.03 1.44 -2.53
N HIS A 658 18.96 2.22 -2.44
CA HIS A 658 18.59 2.94 -1.23
C HIS A 658 17.93 2.01 -0.20
N GLU A 659 16.86 1.32 -0.59
CA GLU A 659 16.04 0.49 0.29
C GLU A 659 16.73 -0.85 0.61
N VAL A 660 17.10 -1.62 -0.40
CA VAL A 660 17.62 -2.99 -0.22
C VAL A 660 19.07 -2.98 0.29
N ASP A 661 19.97 -2.31 -0.42
CA ASP A 661 21.41 -2.42 -0.14
C ASP A 661 21.79 -1.85 1.22
N ILE A 662 21.06 -0.85 1.70
CA ILE A 662 21.29 -0.21 3.00
C ILE A 662 20.25 -0.66 4.02
N HIS A 663 18.97 -0.27 3.88
CA HIS A 663 17.99 -0.48 4.96
C HIS A 663 17.70 -1.96 5.25
N LEU A 664 17.50 -2.78 4.22
CA LEU A 664 17.22 -4.21 4.37
C LEU A 664 18.46 -4.98 4.82
N THR A 665 19.59 -4.78 4.14
CA THR A 665 20.85 -5.46 4.46
C THR A 665 21.28 -5.20 5.90
N ARG A 666 21.27 -3.94 6.36
CA ARG A 666 21.63 -3.59 7.74
C ARG A 666 20.68 -4.19 8.76
N TYR A 667 19.38 -4.29 8.43
CA TYR A 667 18.39 -4.95 9.28
C TYR A 667 18.64 -6.47 9.37
N LEU A 668 18.84 -7.15 8.23
CA LEU A 668 19.08 -8.59 8.18
C LEU A 668 20.39 -8.98 8.86
N ASN A 669 21.45 -8.18 8.67
CA ASN A 669 22.71 -8.40 9.37
C ASN A 669 22.60 -8.06 10.85
N GLY A 670 21.86 -7.01 11.21
CA GLY A 670 21.51 -6.71 12.59
C GLY A 670 20.75 -7.86 13.29
N LEU A 671 19.85 -8.57 12.59
CA LEU A 671 19.22 -9.79 13.11
C LEU A 671 20.25 -10.87 13.43
N LYS A 672 21.16 -11.16 12.49
CA LYS A 672 22.24 -12.16 12.61
C LYS A 672 23.21 -11.91 13.76
N SER A 673 23.21 -10.70 14.33
CA SER A 673 24.05 -10.36 15.47
C SER A 673 23.52 -10.90 16.80
N GLY A 674 22.27 -11.40 16.84
CA GLY A 674 21.61 -11.76 18.09
C GLY A 674 21.36 -10.58 19.04
N ARG A 675 21.44 -9.34 18.54
CA ARG A 675 21.26 -8.10 19.32
C ARG A 675 20.18 -7.22 18.70
N ASN A 676 19.18 -6.85 19.49
CA ASN A 676 18.13 -5.93 19.10
C ASN A 676 18.68 -4.55 18.75
N ILE A 677 19.70 -4.03 19.45
CA ILE A 677 20.25 -2.69 19.18
C ILE A 677 20.82 -2.54 17.76
N PHE A 678 21.41 -3.59 17.19
CA PHE A 678 21.93 -3.55 15.81
C PHE A 678 20.85 -3.77 14.74
N LYS A 679 19.76 -4.44 15.12
CA LYS A 679 18.57 -4.60 14.28
C LYS A 679 17.69 -3.34 14.28
N SER A 680 17.56 -2.67 15.42
CA SER A 680 16.64 -1.53 15.64
C SER A 680 17.32 -0.18 15.49
N GLY A 681 18.64 -0.13 15.61
CA GLY A 681 19.44 1.08 15.51
C GLY A 681 20.05 1.52 16.84
N THR A 682 21.36 1.75 16.83
CA THR A 682 22.10 2.44 17.89
C THR A 682 21.61 3.89 18.07
N ALA A 683 22.20 4.64 19.00
CA ALA A 683 21.83 6.03 19.21
C ALA A 683 22.16 6.88 17.97
N TYR A 684 21.24 7.74 17.54
CA TYR A 684 21.38 8.74 16.46
C TYR A 684 21.79 8.18 15.08
N TYR A 685 21.75 6.86 14.92
CA TYR A 685 22.17 6.14 13.71
C TYR A 685 21.43 6.56 12.43
N LEU A 686 20.19 7.08 12.57
CA LEU A 686 19.29 7.35 11.45
C LEU A 686 19.91 8.32 10.43
N LYS A 687 20.65 9.32 10.90
CA LYS A 687 21.34 10.28 10.02
C LYS A 687 22.36 9.61 9.11
N ASP A 688 23.13 8.68 9.67
CA ASP A 688 24.16 7.99 8.92
C ASP A 688 23.54 6.91 8.03
N GLU A 689 22.44 6.28 8.46
CA GLU A 689 21.68 5.34 7.65
C GLU A 689 21.07 5.98 6.40
N GLU A 690 20.29 7.04 6.57
CA GLU A 690 19.63 7.72 5.45
C GLU A 690 20.68 8.40 4.55
N GLY A 691 21.75 8.94 5.13
CA GLY A 691 22.88 9.50 4.40
C GLY A 691 23.59 8.48 3.53
N LEU A 692 23.90 7.31 4.09
CA LEU A 692 24.55 6.21 3.38
C LEU A 692 23.63 5.66 2.27
N ALA A 693 22.33 5.57 2.51
CA ALA A 693 21.35 5.12 1.52
C ALA A 693 21.26 6.08 0.32
N VAL A 694 21.24 7.39 0.56
CA VAL A 694 21.29 8.39 -0.52
C VAL A 694 22.62 8.33 -1.26
N TRP A 695 23.73 8.29 -0.52
CA TRP A 695 25.06 8.27 -1.12
C TRP A 695 25.28 7.03 -1.99
N ASN A 696 24.89 5.85 -1.51
CA ASN A 696 25.00 4.57 -2.21
C ASN A 696 24.18 4.56 -3.51
N ALA A 697 22.93 5.05 -3.47
CA ALA A 697 22.11 5.16 -4.66
C ALA A 697 22.75 6.06 -5.72
N ARG A 698 23.29 7.22 -5.31
CA ARG A 698 23.93 8.18 -6.22
C ARG A 698 25.22 7.70 -6.87
N GLN A 699 25.89 6.67 -6.33
CA GLN A 699 27.04 6.08 -7.02
C GLN A 699 26.63 5.35 -8.31
N LEU A 700 25.34 5.02 -8.49
CA LEU A 700 24.87 4.22 -9.62
C LEU A 700 24.45 5.04 -10.83
N VAL A 701 24.03 6.30 -10.63
CA VAL A 701 23.58 7.23 -11.67
C VAL A 701 23.86 8.66 -11.22
N ASP A 702 24.46 9.46 -12.10
CA ASP A 702 24.56 10.90 -11.91
C ASP A 702 23.24 11.58 -12.29
N ASP A 703 22.31 11.69 -11.32
CA ASP A 703 20.99 12.32 -11.53
C ASP A 703 20.91 13.69 -10.81
N GLU A 704 21.14 14.77 -11.56
CA GLU A 704 21.00 16.16 -11.10
C GLU A 704 19.59 16.46 -10.52
N GLU A 705 18.53 15.79 -10.97
CA GLU A 705 17.17 16.06 -10.51
C GLU A 705 16.88 15.42 -9.14
N GLU A 706 17.38 14.21 -8.92
CA GLU A 706 17.37 13.60 -7.58
C GLU A 706 18.28 14.38 -6.62
N SER A 707 19.32 15.04 -7.16
CA SER A 707 20.07 16.08 -6.46
C SER A 707 19.16 17.17 -5.94
N LEU A 708 18.43 17.84 -6.84
CA LEU A 708 17.51 18.95 -6.52
C LEU A 708 16.38 18.56 -5.56
N ALA A 709 15.83 17.34 -5.66
CA ALA A 709 14.74 16.91 -4.81
C ALA A 709 15.10 16.88 -3.31
N LEU A 710 16.34 16.54 -2.96
CA LEU A 710 16.82 16.56 -1.58
C LEU A 710 17.00 17.98 -1.05
N TYR A 711 17.63 18.87 -1.82
CA TYR A 711 17.76 20.29 -1.47
C TYR A 711 16.39 20.96 -1.33
N ARG A 712 15.44 20.68 -2.23
CA ARG A 712 14.06 21.18 -2.15
C ARG A 712 13.37 20.77 -0.87
N LYS A 713 13.48 19.48 -0.46
CA LYS A 713 12.90 18.99 0.80
C LYS A 713 13.54 19.67 2.01
N TYR A 714 14.86 19.84 2.00
CA TYR A 714 15.59 20.51 3.08
C TYR A 714 15.18 21.97 3.23
N TYR A 715 15.10 22.71 2.12
CA TYR A 715 14.64 24.09 2.08
C TYR A 715 13.19 24.23 2.57
N LEU A 716 12.26 23.43 2.04
CA LEU A 716 10.86 23.43 2.47
C LEU A 716 10.69 23.09 3.96
N LEU A 717 11.52 22.18 4.49
CA LEU A 717 11.53 21.84 5.90
C LEU A 717 11.95 23.04 6.76
N ALA A 718 12.94 23.81 6.33
CA ALA A 718 13.41 25.00 7.04
C ALA A 718 12.38 26.15 7.01
N GLU A 719 11.79 26.42 5.83
CA GLU A 719 10.73 27.44 5.68
C GLU A 719 9.47 27.09 6.47
N ALA A 720 9.19 25.80 6.69
CA ALA A 720 8.05 25.38 7.52
C ALA A 720 8.14 25.84 8.99
N ARG A 721 9.30 26.34 9.46
CA ARG A 721 9.47 26.94 10.79
C ARG A 721 8.79 28.31 10.93
N SER A 722 8.70 29.07 9.84
CA SER A 722 8.20 30.45 9.82
C SER A 722 6.88 30.60 9.06
N LEU A 723 6.51 29.62 8.25
CA LEU A 723 5.29 29.66 7.45
C LEU A 723 4.14 28.87 8.08
N SER A 724 2.93 29.41 7.96
CA SER A 724 1.68 28.70 8.27
C SER A 724 1.42 27.58 7.26
N PHE A 725 0.44 26.71 7.53
CA PHE A 725 0.08 25.63 6.60
C PHE A 725 -0.39 26.17 5.24
N ALA A 726 -1.19 27.24 5.24
CA ALA A 726 -1.64 27.91 4.02
C ALA A 726 -0.46 28.56 3.27
N LYS A 727 0.45 29.25 3.96
CA LYS A 727 1.63 29.87 3.33
C LYS A 727 2.62 28.85 2.77
N MET A 728 2.78 27.71 3.43
CA MET A 728 3.53 26.57 2.88
C MET A 728 2.90 26.04 1.59
N THR A 729 1.57 26.11 1.46
CA THR A 729 0.87 25.70 0.25
C THR A 729 1.21 26.64 -0.91
N GLU A 730 1.15 27.95 -0.69
CA GLU A 730 1.57 28.97 -1.68
C GLU A 730 3.01 28.72 -2.16
N LEU A 731 3.95 28.51 -1.23
CA LEU A 731 5.34 28.21 -1.57
C LEU A 731 5.47 26.90 -2.37
N MET A 732 4.74 25.85 -2.00
CA MET A 732 4.77 24.59 -2.75
C MET A 732 4.22 24.70 -4.17
N TYR A 733 3.20 25.53 -4.39
CA TYR A 733 2.66 25.80 -5.73
C TYR A 733 3.60 26.66 -6.57
N LEU A 734 4.27 27.64 -5.95
CA LEU A 734 5.31 28.42 -6.63
C LEU A 734 6.43 27.52 -7.16
N LEU A 735 6.84 26.53 -6.37
CA LEU A 735 7.91 25.60 -6.74
C LEU A 735 7.47 24.47 -7.67
N ASN A 736 6.17 24.17 -7.72
CA ASN A 736 5.60 23.15 -8.59
C ASN A 736 4.09 23.42 -8.83
N PRO A 737 3.74 24.16 -9.90
CA PRO A 737 2.35 24.56 -10.18
C PRO A 737 1.40 23.37 -10.42
N ASN A 738 1.94 22.23 -10.87
CA ASN A 738 1.15 21.05 -11.23
C ASN A 738 0.78 20.17 -10.02
N ARG A 739 1.12 20.58 -8.81
CA ARG A 739 0.89 19.79 -7.60
C ARG A 739 -0.59 19.77 -7.21
N THR A 740 -1.09 18.61 -6.75
CA THR A 740 -2.46 18.51 -6.22
C THR A 740 -2.54 19.03 -4.78
N LEU A 741 -3.71 19.54 -4.38
CA LEU A 741 -3.95 20.01 -3.01
C LEU A 741 -3.75 18.90 -1.97
N GLU A 742 -4.22 17.67 -2.23
CA GLU A 742 -3.95 16.53 -1.35
C GLU A 742 -2.43 16.25 -1.24
N GLY A 743 -1.70 16.35 -2.35
CA GLY A 743 -0.25 16.15 -2.38
C GLY A 743 0.52 17.22 -1.60
N ALA A 744 0.08 18.47 -1.66
CA ALA A 744 0.60 19.57 -0.84
C ALA A 744 0.29 19.33 0.64
N PHE A 745 -0.99 19.10 0.98
CA PHE A 745 -1.45 18.82 2.35
C PHE A 745 -0.64 17.71 3.03
N LYS A 746 -0.45 16.58 2.34
CA LYS A 746 0.34 15.45 2.86
C LYS A 746 1.79 15.84 3.18
N SER A 747 2.41 16.67 2.34
CA SER A 747 3.81 17.05 2.50
C SER A 747 3.99 18.08 3.61
N ILE A 748 3.06 19.03 3.73
CA ILE A 748 3.07 20.02 4.81
C ILE A 748 2.76 19.35 6.15
N LEU A 749 1.77 18.45 6.21
CA LEU A 749 1.48 17.66 7.40
C LEU A 749 2.70 16.81 7.82
N ARG A 750 3.46 16.24 6.88
CA ARG A 750 4.65 15.44 7.22
C ARG A 750 5.67 16.24 8.05
N VAL A 751 5.83 17.54 7.77
CA VAL A 751 6.78 18.41 8.45
C VAL A 751 6.18 19.16 9.65
N LYS A 752 4.86 19.39 9.68
CA LYS A 752 4.14 20.05 10.79
C LYS A 752 3.39 19.08 11.73
N LYS A 753 3.53 17.77 11.56
CA LYS A 753 2.82 16.77 12.40
C LYS A 753 3.15 16.95 13.88
N GLY A 754 2.17 16.65 14.72
CA GLY A 754 2.23 16.91 16.16
C GLY A 754 1.70 18.28 16.58
N GLN A 755 1.59 19.24 15.65
CA GLN A 755 0.96 20.53 15.91
C GLN A 755 -0.55 20.43 15.81
N ILE A 756 -1.25 20.95 16.81
CA ILE A 756 -2.71 21.07 16.81
C ILE A 756 -3.12 22.27 15.95
N LEU A 757 -2.60 23.47 16.25
CA LEU A 757 -2.87 24.68 15.47
C LEU A 757 -1.73 24.93 14.47
N THR A 758 -2.07 25.12 13.19
CA THR A 758 -1.06 25.25 12.11
C THR A 758 -0.99 26.65 11.48
N GLU A 759 -1.71 27.62 12.04
CA GLU A 759 -1.77 29.00 11.57
C GLU A 759 -0.61 29.88 12.06
N THR A 760 -0.12 29.65 13.28
CA THR A 760 0.81 30.56 13.97
C THR A 760 2.14 30.73 13.22
N LEU A 761 2.42 31.97 12.80
CA LEU A 761 3.67 32.40 12.16
C LEU A 761 4.83 32.57 13.15
N THR A 762 4.53 32.72 14.44
CA THR A 762 5.48 33.03 15.52
C THR A 762 5.94 31.83 16.33
N ASN A 763 5.41 30.62 16.06
CA ASN A 763 5.71 29.41 16.84
C ASN A 763 6.49 28.39 16.00
N THR A 764 7.81 28.40 16.20
CA THR A 764 8.87 27.68 15.48
C THR A 764 8.90 26.19 15.77
N CYS A 765 7.96 25.42 15.24
CA CYS A 765 7.99 23.98 15.41
C CYS A 765 7.91 23.24 14.08
N ILE A 766 8.73 22.20 13.94
CA ILE A 766 8.70 21.26 12.83
C ILE A 766 9.13 19.88 13.35
N TRP A 767 8.69 18.84 12.66
CA TRP A 767 9.23 17.50 12.80
C TRP A 767 10.50 17.37 11.93
N MET A 768 11.67 17.47 12.56
CA MET A 768 12.95 17.61 11.83
C MET A 768 13.50 16.30 11.23
N LYS A 769 12.78 15.17 11.31
CA LYS A 769 13.31 13.88 10.84
C LYS A 769 13.78 13.91 9.38
N ASP A 770 13.12 14.64 8.49
CA ASP A 770 13.51 14.67 7.07
C ASP A 770 14.81 15.46 6.81
N LYS A 771 15.34 16.16 7.80
CA LYS A 771 16.65 16.84 7.73
C LYS A 771 17.80 15.86 7.53
N VAL A 772 17.66 14.67 8.11
CA VAL A 772 18.70 13.65 8.17
C VAL A 772 19.15 13.13 6.80
N TYR A 773 18.32 13.27 5.76
CA TYR A 773 18.66 12.84 4.41
C TYR A 773 19.81 13.66 3.81
N LEU A 774 19.68 15.00 3.79
CA LEU A 774 20.71 15.86 3.20
C LEU A 774 21.91 16.02 4.13
N ASP A 775 21.69 16.17 5.44
CA ASP A 775 22.77 16.21 6.42
C ASP A 775 23.60 14.93 6.39
N GLY A 776 22.92 13.78 6.39
CA GLY A 776 23.56 12.47 6.32
C GLY A 776 24.35 12.30 5.02
N PHE A 777 23.74 12.65 3.88
CA PHE A 777 24.42 12.58 2.59
C PHE A 777 25.70 13.42 2.59
N THR A 778 25.65 14.66 3.07
CA THR A 778 26.81 15.56 3.18
C THR A 778 27.87 14.98 4.13
N LYS A 779 27.46 14.44 5.28
CA LYS A 779 28.38 13.80 6.25
C LYS A 779 29.12 12.61 5.60
N ILE A 780 28.38 11.69 4.99
CA ILE A 780 28.96 10.49 4.36
C ILE A 780 29.85 10.85 3.17
N SER A 781 29.43 11.81 2.36
CA SER A 781 30.21 12.27 1.20
C SER A 781 31.54 12.91 1.60
N LYS A 782 31.58 13.65 2.72
CA LYS A 782 32.80 14.26 3.27
C LYS A 782 33.71 13.27 4.01
N ALA A 783 33.16 12.14 4.46
CA ALA A 783 33.89 11.18 5.28
C ALA A 783 34.91 10.33 4.50
N ASN A 784 34.86 10.30 3.16
CA ASN A 784 35.76 9.52 2.30
C ASN A 784 35.98 8.09 2.82
N LEU A 785 34.88 7.34 2.96
CA LEU A 785 34.87 6.02 3.57
C LEU A 785 35.74 5.03 2.79
N ASP A 786 36.63 4.32 3.49
CA ASP A 786 37.32 3.16 2.94
C ASP A 786 36.39 1.93 2.84
N ASP A 787 36.78 0.95 2.04
CA ASP A 787 35.98 -0.25 1.79
C ASP A 787 35.67 -1.01 3.10
N LEU A 788 36.62 -1.04 4.04
CA LEU A 788 36.46 -1.71 5.32
C LEU A 788 35.37 -1.05 6.18
N THR A 789 35.36 0.28 6.27
CA THR A 789 34.38 1.05 7.03
C THR A 789 33.00 0.94 6.38
N LEU A 790 32.95 0.98 5.05
CA LEU A 790 31.71 0.77 4.30
C LEU A 790 31.10 -0.62 4.57
N GLU A 791 31.92 -1.66 4.55
CA GLU A 791 31.47 -3.03 4.88
C GLU A 791 31.00 -3.13 6.32
N LYS A 792 31.69 -2.50 7.28
CA LYS A 792 31.24 -2.44 8.68
C LYS A 792 29.89 -1.74 8.81
N LEU A 793 29.69 -0.60 8.16
CA LEU A 793 28.41 0.12 8.20
C LEU A 793 27.24 -0.72 7.69
N LYS A 794 27.46 -1.56 6.67
CA LYS A 794 26.44 -2.48 6.11
C LYS A 794 26.10 -3.66 7.05
N LYS A 795 26.92 -3.96 8.06
CA LYS A 795 26.69 -5.08 9.00
C LYS A 795 25.64 -4.82 10.08
N ALA A 796 25.30 -3.57 10.38
CA ALA A 796 24.35 -3.25 11.44
C ALA A 796 23.77 -1.85 11.28
N LYS A 797 22.60 -1.58 11.90
CA LYS A 797 22.07 -0.21 12.07
C LYS A 797 22.88 0.57 13.11
N ILE A 798 24.06 1.00 12.71
CA ILE A 798 25.07 1.64 13.53
C ILE A 798 25.42 3.04 13.04
N ARG A 799 25.86 3.91 13.93
CA ARG A 799 26.43 5.21 13.57
C ARG A 799 27.87 5.03 13.04
N LEU A 800 28.34 5.94 12.19
CA LEU A 800 29.68 5.90 11.59
C LEU A 800 30.79 5.85 12.64
N GLU A 801 30.66 6.64 13.70
CA GLU A 801 31.64 6.73 14.78
C GLU A 801 31.73 5.44 15.63
N ASP A 802 30.72 4.56 15.57
CA ASP A 802 30.61 3.34 16.36
C ASP A 802 31.02 2.08 15.58
N THR A 803 31.58 2.22 14.38
CA THR A 803 32.01 1.07 13.55
C THR A 803 33.10 0.22 14.21
N ASN A 804 33.81 0.73 15.22
CA ASN A 804 34.80 0.00 16.01
C ASN A 804 34.21 -1.15 16.87
N TYR A 805 32.87 -1.18 17.06
CA TYR A 805 32.16 -2.29 17.69
C TYR A 805 31.94 -3.48 16.74
N LEU A 806 32.24 -3.30 15.45
CA LEU A 806 32.06 -4.30 14.41
C LEU A 806 33.41 -4.85 13.93
N VAL A 807 33.43 -6.13 13.55
CA VAL A 807 34.60 -6.82 12.96
C VAL A 807 34.79 -6.38 11.52
#